data_AF-A0A399SM30-F1
#
_entry.id   AF-A0A399SM30-F1
#
_cell.length_a   1.000
_cell.length_b   1.000
_cell.length_c   1.000
_cell.angle_alpha   90.00
_cell.angle_beta   90.00
_cell.angle_gamma   90.00
#
_symmetry.space_group_name_H-M   'P 1'
#
loop_
_entity.id
_entity.type
_entity.pdbx_description
1 polymer ?
#
loop_
_entity_poly.entity_id
_entity_poly.type
_entity_poly.pdbx_seq_one_letter_code
_entity_poly.pdbx_strand_id
1 'polypeptide(L)'
;AWDLVHPDPLAAVRPVTAALADLAGAALEASLAVARAELSVPGTFGRARPEEIAATRLAVIGMGKAGARELNYVSDVDVIFVAEAATDASGEPVIEPSRAVELATRLAVLTMRGIDEHEIEPALWEVDANLRPEGKAGALVRTLDSHLAYYERWAKDWEFQALLKARPLAGDAELGQRYADAVAPLIWSSASREGFVGQVQRMRTRVTDNIPAEQLHQQIKLGPGGIRDIEFTVQLLQLVHGQGDEAVRDRSTLAALVALADAGYIGRTEAGEFAKDYRYLRLLEHRLQLDQLRRTHLMPTDEERLRILARSTGLDGRAEELTARWTATKTAVRTLHERLFYRPLLAAVASLPEESLALTSDQAAARLSAIGFVDARGALAHIRALTQGVSRSSAIQRHLLPVLLQWFADGPDPDHGLLAFRRLSEALGESNWFLRMLRDSAGAAQRLAQVLSGSRFVSKLLDRVPETAAWLARDEDLRPRTWAALEEEAVATVNRHPTADAAAAALRTLRRREILRLAIGAIVGVTHVETLGPSLADITTATLRGVMRAIRREDGPWPEFAVVAMGRYGGAELGFGSDADVMYVFRPIAGMDPELAQRRAQVIVSELTGLTEDSRLPLDLDTGLRPEGRNGPVARSFASYRAYYERWSLTWEAQALLRARGVVGDSGLIADFTGLADRIRYPDAIGDAEVREIKRIKARVENERLPQGADPTRHLKLGRGSLSDVEWLVQLIQLQHAHAHPTLRTPTTLGALDAAVGSGLVADGDAARLRDAWLLASRVRSAMTLWTNRTADVLPADRAALDAIARLLEYPPGSASVLEEEYLGVTRRARTVFERLFYGLDDQPHPRGA
;
A
#
# COMPACT_ATOMS: atom_id res chain seq x y z
N ALA A 1 8.43 -49.17 -2.47
CA ALA A 1 7.07 -49.26 -3.05
C ALA A 1 5.94 -49.00 -2.03
N TRP A 2 6.14 -49.15 -0.71
CA TRP A 2 5.07 -49.09 0.32
C TRP A 2 4.07 -47.93 0.15
N ASP A 3 4.56 -46.69 -0.06
CA ASP A 3 3.71 -45.51 -0.25
C ASP A 3 2.86 -45.57 -1.54
N LEU A 4 3.46 -45.93 -2.68
CA LEU A 4 2.78 -45.98 -3.99
C LEU A 4 1.69 -47.06 -4.07
N VAL A 5 1.76 -48.09 -3.23
CA VAL A 5 0.79 -49.20 -3.20
C VAL A 5 -0.11 -49.17 -1.96
N HIS A 6 -0.02 -48.13 -1.14
CA HIS A 6 -0.82 -48.03 0.08
C HIS A 6 -2.31 -47.86 -0.28
N PRO A 7 -3.23 -48.63 0.35
CA PRO A 7 -4.66 -48.58 0.01
C PRO A 7 -5.32 -47.24 0.32
N ASP A 8 -4.75 -46.48 1.26
CA ASP A 8 -5.12 -45.08 1.54
C ASP A 8 -3.89 -44.17 1.38
N PRO A 9 -3.66 -43.60 0.18
CA PRO A 9 -2.49 -42.77 -0.06
C PRO A 9 -2.51 -41.45 0.73
N LEU A 10 -3.66 -40.97 1.20
CA LEU A 10 -3.74 -39.76 2.03
C LEU A 10 -3.29 -40.05 3.46
N ALA A 11 -3.68 -41.18 4.03
CA ALA A 11 -3.23 -41.61 5.35
C ALA A 11 -1.71 -41.91 5.38
N ALA A 12 -1.16 -42.38 4.25
CA ALA A 12 0.26 -42.70 4.11
C ALA A 12 1.20 -41.48 4.20
N VAL A 13 0.72 -40.27 3.88
CA VAL A 13 1.55 -39.06 3.85
C VAL A 13 2.29 -38.85 5.18
N ARG A 14 1.57 -38.87 6.31
CA ARG A 14 2.18 -38.59 7.63
C ARG A 14 3.29 -39.57 8.02
N PRO A 15 3.10 -40.91 8.00
CA PRO A 15 4.17 -41.85 8.34
C PRO A 15 5.35 -41.74 7.36
N VAL A 16 5.11 -41.51 6.06
CA VAL A 16 6.19 -41.30 5.08
C VAL A 16 7.01 -40.06 5.42
N THR A 17 6.37 -38.91 5.62
CA THR A 17 7.09 -37.66 5.88
C THR A 17 7.87 -37.70 7.20
N ALA A 18 7.34 -38.38 8.21
CA ALA A 18 8.01 -38.58 9.49
C ALA A 18 9.24 -39.49 9.33
N ALA A 19 9.09 -40.63 8.64
CA ALA A 19 10.19 -41.55 8.40
C ALA A 19 11.32 -40.90 7.58
N LEU A 20 10.98 -40.10 6.56
CA LEU A 20 11.98 -39.35 5.79
C LEU A 20 12.73 -38.34 6.65
N ALA A 21 12.02 -37.60 7.52
CA ALA A 21 12.66 -36.63 8.41
C ALA A 21 13.57 -37.29 9.46
N ASP A 22 13.17 -38.45 9.99
CA ASP A 22 13.99 -39.18 10.95
C ASP A 22 15.17 -39.88 10.27
N LEU A 23 15.01 -40.34 9.03
CA LEU A 23 16.11 -40.88 8.22
C LEU A 23 17.14 -39.81 7.90
N ALA A 24 16.71 -38.60 7.53
CA ALA A 24 17.61 -37.46 7.33
C ALA A 24 18.39 -37.12 8.62
N GLY A 25 17.73 -37.15 9.79
CA GLY A 25 18.40 -36.95 11.07
C GLY A 25 19.42 -38.04 11.39
N ALA A 26 19.07 -39.32 11.17
CA ALA A 26 19.98 -40.44 11.36
C ALA A 26 21.19 -40.38 10.39
N ALA A 27 20.97 -39.94 9.16
CA ALA A 27 22.05 -39.74 8.19
C ALA A 27 22.99 -38.62 8.64
N LEU A 28 22.46 -37.48 9.08
CA LEU A 28 23.24 -36.37 9.64
C LEU A 28 24.06 -36.80 10.88
N GLU A 29 23.47 -37.62 11.76
CA GLU A 29 24.17 -38.20 12.91
C GLU A 29 25.36 -39.07 12.47
N ALA A 30 25.12 -39.98 11.52
CA ALA A 30 26.17 -40.84 10.98
C ALA A 30 27.27 -40.04 10.28
N SER A 31 26.91 -39.03 9.49
CA SER A 31 27.87 -38.16 8.81
C SER A 31 28.67 -37.30 9.80
N LEU A 32 28.05 -36.83 10.89
CA LEU A 32 28.77 -36.12 11.95
C LEU A 32 29.79 -37.04 12.65
N ALA A 33 29.46 -38.32 12.86
CA ALA A 33 30.40 -39.30 13.39
C ALA A 33 31.60 -39.51 12.44
N VAL A 34 31.34 -39.59 11.12
CA VAL A 34 32.39 -39.64 10.10
C VAL A 34 33.25 -38.37 10.11
N ALA A 35 32.63 -37.19 10.16
CA ALA A 35 33.32 -35.91 10.23
C ALA A 35 34.23 -35.81 11.46
N ARG A 36 33.80 -36.31 12.62
CA ARG A 36 34.63 -36.39 13.83
C ARG A 36 35.83 -37.31 13.66
N ALA A 37 35.64 -38.46 13.00
CA ALA A 37 36.73 -39.38 12.70
C ALA A 37 37.74 -38.77 11.70
N GLU A 38 37.27 -38.17 10.61
CA GLU A 38 38.11 -37.53 9.60
C GLU A 38 38.93 -36.37 10.17
N LEU A 39 38.31 -35.51 11.00
CA LEU A 39 38.99 -34.38 11.61
C LEU A 39 40.07 -34.82 12.63
N SER A 40 39.99 -36.06 13.12
CA SER A 40 40.97 -36.67 14.02
C SER A 40 42.20 -37.24 13.28
N VAL A 41 42.15 -37.38 11.95
CA VAL A 41 43.26 -37.91 11.15
C VAL A 41 44.25 -36.79 10.77
N PRO A 42 45.55 -36.93 11.09
CA PRO A 42 46.54 -35.93 10.70
C PRO A 42 46.70 -35.84 9.17
N GLY A 43 46.51 -34.63 8.61
CA GLY A 43 46.94 -34.30 7.23
C GLY A 43 45.84 -33.92 6.23
N THR A 44 44.55 -34.12 6.54
CA THR A 44 43.44 -33.88 5.59
C THR A 44 42.68 -32.57 5.83
N PHE A 45 42.37 -32.17 7.08
CA PHE A 45 41.59 -30.94 7.38
C PHE A 45 42.01 -30.15 8.65
N GLY A 46 43.15 -30.50 9.27
CA GLY A 46 43.75 -29.72 10.38
C GLY A 46 44.50 -30.58 11.42
N ARG A 47 45.16 -29.90 12.37
CA ARG A 47 45.82 -30.49 13.55
C ARG A 47 44.94 -30.36 14.81
N ALA A 48 43.70 -30.85 14.77
CA ALA A 48 42.85 -30.86 15.97
C ALA A 48 43.18 -32.10 16.80
N ARG A 49 43.45 -31.94 18.11
CA ARG A 49 43.64 -33.10 18.98
C ARG A 49 42.31 -33.82 19.20
N PRO A 50 42.28 -35.15 19.32
CA PRO A 50 41.05 -35.90 19.61
C PRO A 50 40.29 -35.37 20.84
N GLU A 51 41.03 -34.92 21.87
CA GLU A 51 40.46 -34.30 23.07
C GLU A 51 39.71 -32.99 22.77
N GLU A 52 40.22 -32.16 21.86
CA GLU A 52 39.55 -30.92 21.46
C GLU A 52 38.27 -31.21 20.66
N ILE A 53 38.29 -32.25 19.82
CA ILE A 53 37.12 -32.67 19.04
C ILE A 53 36.06 -33.24 19.98
N ALA A 54 36.46 -34.08 20.95
CA ALA A 54 35.57 -34.62 21.97
C ALA A 54 34.98 -33.52 22.87
N ALA A 55 35.78 -32.50 23.19
CA ALA A 55 35.34 -31.31 23.94
C ALA A 55 34.50 -30.32 23.11
N THR A 56 34.31 -30.54 21.81
CA THR A 56 33.46 -29.70 20.95
C THR A 56 32.05 -30.28 20.85
N ARG A 57 31.10 -29.66 21.55
CA ARG A 57 29.68 -29.99 21.45
C ARG A 57 29.09 -29.28 20.24
N LEU A 58 28.48 -30.03 19.34
CA LEU A 58 27.80 -29.51 18.15
C LEU A 58 26.43 -30.17 18.08
N ALA A 59 25.38 -29.37 18.01
CA ALA A 59 24.02 -29.82 17.76
C ALA A 59 23.52 -29.27 16.42
N VAL A 60 22.78 -30.12 15.71
CA VAL A 60 22.12 -29.81 14.45
C VAL A 60 20.63 -29.66 14.72
N ILE A 61 20.11 -28.45 14.51
CA ILE A 61 18.70 -28.13 14.69
C ILE A 61 18.01 -28.25 13.35
N GLY A 62 17.12 -29.22 13.20
CA GLY A 62 16.26 -29.36 12.03
C GLY A 62 15.24 -28.24 11.99
N MET A 63 15.09 -27.63 10.81
CA MET A 63 14.19 -26.53 10.54
C MET A 63 13.14 -26.94 9.50
N GLY A 64 12.18 -26.04 9.22
CA GLY A 64 11.22 -26.23 8.14
C GLY A 64 10.47 -27.57 8.21
N LYS A 65 10.41 -28.27 7.07
CA LYS A 65 9.75 -29.58 6.97
C LYS A 65 10.50 -30.69 7.72
N ALA A 66 11.83 -30.64 7.78
CA ALA A 66 12.63 -31.62 8.52
C ALA A 66 12.39 -31.54 10.03
N GLY A 67 12.39 -30.31 10.57
CA GLY A 67 12.11 -30.05 11.98
C GLY A 67 10.66 -30.40 12.39
N ALA A 68 9.71 -30.18 11.48
CA ALA A 68 8.30 -30.53 11.67
C ALA A 68 7.96 -32.03 11.61
N ARG A 69 8.91 -32.90 11.22
CA ARG A 69 8.67 -34.30 10.78
C ARG A 69 7.71 -34.40 9.59
N GLU A 70 7.82 -33.46 8.68
CA GLU A 70 6.99 -33.29 7.50
C GLU A 70 7.84 -33.25 6.21
N LEU A 71 8.97 -33.97 6.15
CA LEU A 71 9.91 -33.95 5.01
C LEU A 71 9.34 -34.61 3.75
N ASN A 72 9.71 -34.13 2.56
CA ASN A 72 9.32 -34.75 1.28
C ASN A 72 10.41 -35.70 0.75
N TYR A 73 10.07 -36.47 -0.30
CA TYR A 73 11.01 -37.36 -0.99
C TYR A 73 12.21 -36.61 -1.57
N VAL A 74 11.96 -35.49 -2.25
CA VAL A 74 13.00 -34.64 -2.84
C VAL A 74 12.87 -33.25 -2.24
N SER A 75 13.59 -33.01 -1.15
CA SER A 75 13.61 -31.74 -0.43
C SER A 75 14.92 -31.56 0.27
N ASP A 76 15.37 -30.31 0.31
CA ASP A 76 16.47 -29.87 1.15
C ASP A 76 16.14 -30.16 2.62
N VAL A 77 17.18 -30.45 3.40
CA VAL A 77 17.12 -30.62 4.85
C VAL A 77 17.61 -29.31 5.46
N ASP A 78 16.66 -28.43 5.78
CA ASP A 78 16.95 -27.14 6.40
C ASP A 78 17.50 -27.35 7.83
N VAL A 79 18.66 -26.77 8.14
CA VAL A 79 19.32 -26.90 9.45
C VAL A 79 19.90 -25.59 9.99
N ILE A 80 20.08 -25.54 11.31
CA ILE A 80 20.91 -24.54 12.01
C ILE A 80 21.91 -25.29 12.88
N PHE A 81 23.16 -24.85 12.88
CA PHE A 81 24.22 -25.42 13.72
C PHE A 81 24.48 -24.56 14.94
N VAL A 82 24.43 -25.18 16.12
CA VAL A 82 24.78 -24.56 17.40
C VAL A 82 25.91 -25.34 18.06
N ALA A 83 26.90 -24.62 18.58
CA ALA A 83 28.05 -25.24 19.22
C ALA A 83 28.42 -24.58 20.54
N GLU A 84 29.01 -25.36 21.44
CA GLU A 84 29.64 -24.86 22.66
C GLU A 84 30.86 -25.74 23.01
N ALA A 85 31.73 -25.22 23.87
CA ALA A 85 32.75 -26.04 24.50
C ALA A 85 32.09 -26.91 25.58
N ALA A 86 32.48 -28.18 25.67
CA ALA A 86 32.17 -29.01 26.82
C ALA A 86 32.79 -28.39 28.09
N THR A 87 32.13 -28.57 29.22
CA THR A 87 32.59 -28.08 30.52
C THR A 87 33.14 -29.22 31.37
N ASP A 88 34.13 -28.92 32.20
CA ASP A 88 34.61 -29.84 33.22
C ASP A 88 33.67 -29.91 34.43
N ALA A 89 34.04 -30.66 35.47
CA ALA A 89 33.24 -30.83 36.69
C ALA A 89 33.08 -29.54 37.51
N SER A 90 33.91 -28.52 37.27
CA SER A 90 33.80 -27.18 37.85
C SER A 90 32.90 -26.25 37.03
N GLY A 91 32.46 -26.68 35.84
CA GLY A 91 31.66 -25.85 34.92
C GLY A 91 32.51 -24.97 34.01
N GLU A 92 33.83 -25.12 34.00
CA GLU A 92 34.73 -24.34 33.16
C GLU A 92 34.91 -25.00 31.77
N PRO A 93 35.05 -24.24 30.67
CA PRO A 93 35.26 -24.80 29.34
C PRO A 93 36.53 -25.64 29.25
N VAL A 94 36.42 -26.90 28.79
CA VAL A 94 37.56 -27.81 28.55
C VAL A 94 38.47 -27.29 27.43
N ILE A 95 37.90 -26.53 26.49
CA ILE A 95 38.61 -25.79 25.45
C ILE A 95 38.04 -24.38 25.33
N GLU A 96 38.83 -23.46 24.78
CA GLU A 96 38.37 -22.10 24.50
C GLU A 96 37.09 -22.09 23.64
N PRO A 97 36.05 -21.30 23.98
CA PRO A 97 34.81 -21.24 23.21
C PRO A 97 35.01 -20.89 21.72
N SER A 98 35.97 -20.02 21.41
CA SER A 98 36.33 -19.66 20.03
C SER A 98 36.90 -20.86 19.26
N ARG A 99 37.69 -21.70 19.94
CA ARG A 99 38.24 -22.95 19.40
C ARG A 99 37.15 -23.98 19.16
N ALA A 100 36.19 -24.11 20.09
CA ALA A 100 35.02 -24.97 19.91
C ALA A 100 34.21 -24.57 18.66
N VAL A 101 33.96 -23.28 18.45
CA VAL A 101 33.24 -22.79 17.25
C VAL A 101 34.03 -23.04 15.96
N GLU A 102 35.35 -22.85 15.96
CA GLU A 102 36.22 -23.16 14.81
C GLU A 102 36.12 -24.65 14.42
N LEU A 103 36.27 -25.55 15.41
CA LEU A 103 36.18 -26.99 15.19
C LEU A 103 34.77 -27.41 14.78
N ALA A 104 33.74 -26.87 15.43
CA ALA A 104 32.35 -27.12 15.09
C ALA A 104 32.01 -26.67 13.67
N THR A 105 32.59 -25.55 13.20
CA THR A 105 32.42 -25.10 11.80
C THR A 105 32.99 -26.12 10.82
N ARG A 106 34.15 -26.70 11.11
CA ARG A 106 34.72 -27.77 10.27
C ARG A 106 33.88 -29.04 10.32
N LEU A 107 33.42 -29.44 11.50
CA LEU A 107 32.52 -30.57 11.66
C LEU A 107 31.23 -30.37 10.88
N ALA A 108 30.61 -29.19 10.94
CA ALA A 108 29.41 -28.86 10.19
C ALA A 108 29.65 -28.96 8.67
N VAL A 109 30.75 -28.39 8.15
CA VAL A 109 31.10 -28.48 6.72
C VAL A 109 31.30 -29.93 6.29
N LEU A 110 32.04 -30.74 7.05
CA LEU A 110 32.26 -32.16 6.74
C LEU A 110 30.97 -32.98 6.85
N THR A 111 30.12 -32.68 7.81
CA THR A 111 28.80 -33.32 7.97
C THR A 111 27.90 -33.01 6.77
N MET A 112 27.84 -31.76 6.32
CA MET A 112 27.08 -31.39 5.11
C MET A 112 27.65 -32.10 3.88
N ARG A 113 28.99 -32.11 3.75
CA ARG A 113 29.70 -32.75 2.65
C ARG A 113 29.39 -34.25 2.56
N GLY A 114 29.43 -34.97 3.68
CA GLY A 114 29.15 -36.41 3.69
C GLY A 114 27.69 -36.79 3.38
N ILE A 115 26.80 -35.80 3.24
CA ILE A 115 25.38 -36.01 2.88
C ILE A 115 25.07 -35.50 1.47
N ASP A 116 25.68 -34.37 1.07
CA ASP A 116 25.39 -33.62 -0.16
C ASP A 116 26.38 -33.89 -1.31
N GLU A 117 27.58 -34.40 -1.02
CA GLU A 117 28.58 -34.64 -2.08
C GLU A 117 28.20 -35.89 -2.91
N HIS A 118 28.30 -35.75 -4.23
CA HIS A 118 28.10 -36.85 -5.15
C HIS A 118 29.39 -37.69 -5.23
N GLU A 119 29.30 -38.97 -4.88
CA GLU A 119 30.40 -39.92 -5.04
C GLU A 119 30.04 -40.98 -6.09
N ILE A 120 30.38 -42.25 -5.86
CA ILE A 120 29.90 -43.36 -6.67
C ILE A 120 28.37 -43.46 -6.58
N GLU A 121 27.82 -43.14 -5.41
CA GLU A 121 26.39 -43.06 -5.15
C GLU A 121 25.91 -41.60 -5.18
N PRO A 122 24.66 -41.34 -5.57
CA PRO A 122 24.06 -40.02 -5.45
C PRO A 122 23.99 -39.52 -4.00
N ALA A 123 24.05 -38.20 -3.84
CA ALA A 123 23.81 -37.52 -2.57
C ALA A 123 22.49 -37.97 -1.94
N LEU A 124 22.47 -38.09 -0.61
CA LEU A 124 21.28 -38.51 0.12
C LEU A 124 20.27 -37.36 0.19
N TRP A 125 20.73 -36.17 0.61
CA TRP A 125 19.96 -34.93 0.67
C TRP A 125 20.85 -33.71 0.44
N GLU A 126 20.29 -32.65 -0.10
CA GLU A 126 20.91 -31.32 0.00
C GLU A 126 20.68 -30.79 1.42
N VAL A 127 21.75 -30.39 2.11
CA VAL A 127 21.65 -29.82 3.46
C VAL A 127 21.71 -28.29 3.37
N ASP A 128 20.63 -27.60 3.72
CA ASP A 128 20.56 -26.14 3.63
C ASP A 128 20.67 -25.46 5.01
N ALA A 129 21.73 -24.68 5.22
CA ALA A 129 21.93 -23.90 6.44
C ALA A 129 21.49 -22.42 6.31
N ASN A 130 20.73 -22.03 5.28
CA ASN A 130 20.40 -20.64 4.97
C ASN A 130 19.35 -20.01 5.91
N LEU A 131 18.67 -20.79 6.73
CA LEU A 131 17.75 -20.28 7.77
C LEU A 131 18.47 -19.80 9.04
N ARG A 132 19.81 -19.88 9.09
CA ARG A 132 20.61 -19.34 10.20
C ARG A 132 20.59 -17.80 10.21
N PRO A 133 20.90 -17.16 11.35
CA PRO A 133 21.08 -15.71 11.44
C PRO A 133 21.95 -15.14 10.31
N GLU A 134 21.46 -14.07 9.66
CA GLU A 134 22.08 -13.41 8.48
C GLU A 134 22.20 -14.27 7.21
N GLY A 135 21.61 -15.47 7.19
CA GLY A 135 21.60 -16.38 6.05
C GLY A 135 23.01 -16.66 5.52
N LYS A 136 23.18 -16.64 4.19
CA LYS A 136 24.48 -16.89 3.51
C LYS A 136 25.62 -15.99 3.96
N ALA A 137 25.32 -14.77 4.41
CA ALA A 137 26.32 -13.80 4.87
C ALA A 137 26.76 -14.05 6.33
N GLY A 138 25.99 -14.82 7.10
CA GLY A 138 26.28 -15.12 8.49
C GLY A 138 27.18 -16.34 8.69
N ALA A 139 27.80 -16.39 9.87
CA ALA A 139 28.58 -17.54 10.34
C ALA A 139 27.76 -18.83 10.27
N LEU A 140 28.36 -19.92 9.74
CA LEU A 140 27.70 -21.22 9.60
C LEU A 140 27.29 -21.82 10.96
N VAL A 141 28.17 -21.67 11.95
CA VAL A 141 27.98 -22.15 13.32
C VAL A 141 28.11 -20.97 14.27
N ARG A 142 27.23 -20.90 15.27
CA ARG A 142 27.27 -19.91 16.35
C ARG A 142 27.06 -20.59 17.70
N THR A 143 27.44 -19.91 18.77
CA THR A 143 27.07 -20.34 20.13
C THR A 143 25.58 -20.13 20.37
N LEU A 144 25.03 -20.77 21.42
CA LEU A 144 23.66 -20.53 21.86
C LEU A 144 23.45 -19.04 22.19
N ASP A 145 24.32 -18.46 23.01
CA ASP A 145 24.23 -17.04 23.40
C ASP A 145 24.28 -16.10 22.19
N SER A 146 25.10 -16.42 21.18
CA SER A 146 25.19 -15.63 19.95
C SER A 146 23.90 -15.70 19.11
N HIS A 147 23.19 -16.84 19.12
CA HIS A 147 21.86 -16.93 18.51
C HIS A 147 20.83 -16.10 19.27
N LEU A 148 20.79 -16.22 20.60
CA LEU A 148 19.81 -15.50 21.43
C LEU A 148 20.00 -13.99 21.31
N ALA A 149 21.24 -13.51 21.43
CA ALA A 149 21.57 -12.10 21.23
C ALA A 149 21.14 -11.59 19.85
N TYR A 150 21.19 -12.45 18.82
CA TYR A 150 20.72 -12.09 17.49
C TYR A 150 19.20 -11.96 17.44
N TYR A 151 18.49 -12.96 17.93
CA TYR A 151 17.03 -13.00 17.89
C TYR A 151 16.39 -11.86 18.71
N GLU A 152 17.00 -11.48 19.82
CA GLU A 152 16.52 -10.37 20.65
C GLU A 152 16.66 -9.01 19.96
N ARG A 153 17.75 -8.77 19.24
CA ARG A 153 18.13 -7.43 18.76
C ARG A 153 17.82 -7.16 17.29
N TRP A 154 18.02 -8.15 16.43
CA TRP A 154 18.03 -7.94 14.98
C TRP A 154 17.06 -8.81 14.20
N ALA A 155 16.45 -9.82 14.84
CA ALA A 155 15.59 -10.72 14.11
C ALA A 155 14.31 -10.07 13.60
N LYS A 156 13.99 -10.47 12.37
CA LYS A 156 12.77 -10.14 11.65
C LYS A 156 11.68 -11.11 12.06
N ASP A 157 10.45 -10.64 12.00
CA ASP A 157 9.29 -11.39 12.49
C ASP A 157 9.07 -12.75 11.79
N TRP A 158 9.44 -12.87 10.52
CA TRP A 158 9.36 -14.14 9.78
C TRP A 158 10.33 -15.21 10.30
N GLU A 159 11.43 -14.83 10.97
CA GLU A 159 12.40 -15.78 11.53
C GLU A 159 11.77 -16.56 12.68
N PHE A 160 10.92 -15.93 13.50
CA PHE A 160 10.16 -16.62 14.55
C PHE A 160 9.15 -17.61 13.98
N GLN A 161 8.56 -17.32 12.81
CA GLN A 161 7.71 -18.27 12.11
C GLN A 161 8.49 -19.50 11.61
N ALA A 162 9.74 -19.33 11.18
CA ALA A 162 10.61 -20.45 10.81
C ALA A 162 11.01 -21.29 12.04
N LEU A 163 11.32 -20.61 13.16
CA LEU A 163 11.71 -21.23 14.43
C LEU A 163 10.59 -22.06 15.08
N LEU A 164 9.32 -21.87 14.72
CA LEU A 164 8.21 -22.75 15.16
C LEU A 164 8.49 -24.24 14.88
N LYS A 165 9.30 -24.54 13.86
CA LYS A 165 9.62 -25.90 13.46
C LYS A 165 10.96 -26.39 14.01
N ALA A 166 11.69 -25.59 14.78
CA ALA A 166 13.01 -25.94 15.31
C ALA A 166 12.94 -27.21 16.19
N ARG A 167 13.73 -28.23 15.82
CA ARG A 167 13.81 -29.53 16.52
C ARG A 167 15.25 -30.02 16.56
N PRO A 168 15.78 -30.48 17.71
CA PRO A 168 17.06 -31.19 17.75
C PRO A 168 17.00 -32.40 16.81
N LEU A 169 17.89 -32.43 15.81
CA LEU A 169 17.85 -33.40 14.72
C LEU A 169 19.02 -34.39 14.77
N ALA A 170 20.23 -33.90 15.09
CA ALA A 170 21.44 -34.70 15.23
C ALA A 170 22.47 -33.98 16.14
N GLY A 171 23.53 -34.67 16.54
CA GLY A 171 24.61 -34.17 17.38
C GLY A 171 24.28 -34.19 18.87
N ASP A 172 24.77 -33.20 19.59
CA ASP A 172 24.60 -33.11 21.04
C ASP A 172 23.14 -32.84 21.44
N ALA A 173 22.48 -33.84 21.99
CA ALA A 173 21.05 -33.79 22.31
C ALA A 173 20.70 -32.76 23.39
N GLU A 174 21.55 -32.60 24.40
CA GLU A 174 21.32 -31.66 25.51
C GLU A 174 21.48 -30.21 25.04
N LEU A 175 22.54 -29.91 24.27
CA LEU A 175 22.71 -28.60 23.64
C LEU A 175 21.56 -28.29 22.69
N GLY A 176 21.13 -29.26 21.90
CA GLY A 176 19.98 -29.11 21.01
C GLY A 176 18.70 -28.78 21.78
N GLN A 177 18.44 -29.48 22.88
CA GLN A 177 17.27 -29.23 23.73
C GLN A 177 17.35 -27.84 24.38
N ARG A 178 18.51 -27.45 24.92
CA ARG A 178 18.75 -26.09 25.44
C ARG A 178 18.50 -25.00 24.40
N TYR A 179 18.90 -25.23 23.15
CA TYR A 179 18.59 -24.31 22.06
C TYR A 179 17.07 -24.17 21.88
N ALA A 180 16.36 -25.29 21.75
CA ALA A 180 14.91 -25.30 21.54
C ALA A 180 14.15 -24.60 22.69
N ASP A 181 14.55 -24.87 23.93
CA ASP A 181 13.93 -24.27 25.12
C ASP A 181 14.24 -22.78 25.24
N ALA A 182 15.46 -22.35 24.89
CA ALA A 182 15.84 -20.94 24.96
C ALA A 182 15.19 -20.08 23.87
N VAL A 183 14.95 -20.62 22.66
CA VAL A 183 14.25 -19.88 21.60
C VAL A 183 12.73 -19.86 21.78
N ALA A 184 12.15 -20.83 22.49
CA ALA A 184 10.69 -20.95 22.63
C ALA A 184 10.02 -19.67 23.18
N PRO A 185 10.49 -19.03 24.27
CA PRO A 185 9.90 -17.78 24.76
C PRO A 185 9.92 -16.65 23.73
N LEU A 186 10.96 -16.58 22.90
CA LEU A 186 11.09 -15.56 21.85
C LEU A 186 10.07 -15.80 20.72
N ILE A 187 9.84 -17.06 20.35
CA ILE A 187 8.83 -17.44 19.35
C ILE A 187 7.43 -17.06 19.83
N TRP A 188 7.06 -17.48 21.05
CA TRP A 188 5.67 -17.35 21.53
C TRP A 188 5.31 -15.94 22.01
N SER A 189 6.30 -15.07 22.23
CA SER A 189 6.07 -13.63 22.49
C SER A 189 6.08 -12.78 21.21
N SER A 190 6.52 -13.33 20.07
CA SER A 190 6.69 -12.57 18.82
C SER A 190 5.40 -11.96 18.28
N ALA A 191 4.25 -12.61 18.49
CA ALA A 191 2.94 -12.11 18.05
C ALA A 191 2.51 -10.79 18.73
N SER A 192 3.10 -10.46 19.90
CA SER A 192 2.87 -9.19 20.60
C SER A 192 3.70 -8.03 20.02
N ARG A 193 4.61 -8.27 19.07
CA ARG A 193 5.40 -7.22 18.43
C ARG A 193 4.54 -6.37 17.49
N GLU A 194 4.81 -5.07 17.49
CA GLU A 194 4.11 -4.13 16.60
C GLU A 194 4.31 -4.50 15.12
N GLY A 195 3.22 -4.62 14.38
CA GLY A 195 3.26 -4.89 12.93
C GLY A 195 3.64 -6.33 12.54
N PHE A 196 3.70 -7.27 13.48
CA PHE A 196 4.13 -8.66 13.26
C PHE A 196 3.43 -9.34 12.08
N VAL A 197 2.09 -9.38 12.08
CA VAL A 197 1.36 -10.08 11.01
C VAL A 197 1.43 -9.33 9.70
N GLY A 198 1.45 -8.01 9.72
CA GLY A 198 1.71 -7.21 8.52
C GLY A 198 3.04 -7.60 7.88
N GLN A 199 4.09 -7.84 8.67
CA GLN A 199 5.38 -8.35 8.18
C GLN A 199 5.27 -9.78 7.64
N VAL A 200 4.58 -10.66 8.35
CA VAL A 200 4.42 -12.08 7.99
C VAL A 200 3.58 -12.25 6.71
N GLN A 201 2.50 -11.48 6.54
CA GLN A 201 1.72 -11.41 5.30
C GLN A 201 2.53 -10.81 4.15
N ARG A 202 3.29 -9.72 4.38
CA ARG A 202 4.18 -9.14 3.36
C ARG A 202 5.22 -10.14 2.86
N MET A 203 5.77 -10.96 3.76
CA MET A 203 6.73 -12.00 3.39
C MET A 203 6.07 -13.04 2.46
N ARG A 204 4.83 -13.44 2.74
CA ARG A 204 4.05 -14.33 1.86
C ARG A 204 3.86 -13.70 0.48
N THR A 205 3.36 -12.47 0.40
CA THR A 205 3.14 -11.78 -0.89
C THR A 205 4.42 -11.69 -1.70
N ARG A 206 5.54 -11.29 -1.08
CA ARG A 206 6.85 -11.20 -1.74
C ARG A 206 7.34 -12.52 -2.33
N VAL A 207 7.09 -13.65 -1.64
CA VAL A 207 7.45 -14.97 -2.18
C VAL A 207 6.62 -15.30 -3.42
N THR A 208 5.34 -14.93 -3.40
CA THR A 208 4.43 -15.14 -4.54
C THR A 208 4.75 -14.23 -5.72
N ASP A 209 5.12 -12.96 -5.49
CA ASP A 209 5.45 -11.98 -6.53
C ASP A 209 6.70 -12.36 -7.33
N ASN A 210 7.59 -13.17 -6.76
CA ASN A 210 8.77 -13.70 -7.46
C ASN A 210 8.44 -14.88 -8.40
N ILE A 211 7.19 -15.34 -8.44
CA ILE A 211 6.75 -16.42 -9.33
C ILE A 211 6.34 -15.82 -10.67
N PRO A 212 6.83 -16.34 -11.82
CA PRO A 212 6.36 -15.91 -13.13
C PRO A 212 4.83 -15.99 -13.24
N ALA A 213 4.20 -14.94 -13.79
CA ALA A 213 2.74 -14.84 -13.83
C ALA A 213 2.08 -16.05 -14.54
N GLU A 214 2.70 -16.57 -15.60
CA GLU A 214 2.21 -17.78 -16.29
C GLU A 214 2.21 -19.06 -15.44
N GLN A 215 3.04 -19.12 -14.39
CA GLN A 215 3.23 -20.28 -13.53
C GLN A 215 2.43 -20.20 -12.23
N LEU A 216 1.97 -19.01 -11.83
CA LEU A 216 1.34 -18.78 -10.53
C LEU A 216 0.15 -19.73 -10.27
N HIS A 217 -0.70 -19.94 -11.27
CA HIS A 217 -1.87 -20.83 -11.13
C HIS A 217 -1.52 -22.32 -11.16
N GLN A 218 -0.32 -22.68 -11.62
CA GLN A 218 0.23 -24.03 -11.72
C GLN A 218 0.97 -24.46 -10.44
N GLN A 219 1.34 -23.51 -9.58
CA GLN A 219 2.09 -23.76 -8.35
C GLN A 219 1.24 -24.43 -7.26
N ILE A 220 1.57 -25.66 -6.88
CA ILE A 220 0.87 -26.38 -5.80
C ILE A 220 1.28 -25.91 -4.40
N LYS A 221 2.51 -25.40 -4.27
CA LYS A 221 3.10 -25.04 -2.98
C LYS A 221 2.86 -23.57 -2.65
N LEU A 222 3.24 -22.69 -3.58
CA LEU A 222 3.28 -21.24 -3.37
C LEU A 222 2.11 -20.50 -4.03
N GLY A 223 1.35 -21.15 -4.91
CA GLY A 223 0.19 -20.55 -5.55
C GLY A 223 -0.99 -20.39 -4.58
N PRO A 224 -1.98 -19.54 -4.91
CA PRO A 224 -3.17 -19.34 -4.07
C PRO A 224 -3.92 -20.65 -3.81
N GLY A 225 -4.22 -20.92 -2.54
CA GLY A 225 -4.83 -22.18 -2.09
C GLY A 225 -3.85 -23.37 -2.03
N GLY A 226 -2.54 -23.10 -2.09
CA GLY A 226 -1.49 -24.11 -2.04
C GLY A 226 -1.10 -24.55 -0.64
N ILE A 227 -0.08 -25.43 -0.57
CA ILE A 227 0.43 -26.01 0.70
C ILE A 227 0.84 -24.92 1.69
N ARG A 228 1.51 -23.86 1.21
CA ARG A 228 2.04 -22.79 2.05
C ARG A 228 0.92 -21.98 2.70
N ASP A 229 -0.24 -21.83 2.05
CA ASP A 229 -1.39 -21.12 2.61
C ASP A 229 -1.94 -21.84 3.85
N ILE A 230 -1.98 -23.18 3.81
CA ILE A 230 -2.38 -24.00 4.96
C ILE A 230 -1.36 -23.84 6.09
N GLU A 231 -0.07 -24.06 5.82
CA GLU A 231 1.01 -23.93 6.81
C GLU A 231 0.99 -22.56 7.47
N PHE A 232 0.85 -21.51 6.68
CA PHE A 232 0.79 -20.13 7.14
C PHE A 232 -0.40 -19.89 8.06
N THR A 233 -1.59 -20.35 7.67
CA THR A 233 -2.82 -20.17 8.47
C THR A 233 -2.68 -20.82 9.83
N VAL A 234 -2.17 -22.06 9.86
CA VAL A 234 -1.96 -22.82 11.09
C VAL A 234 -0.92 -22.14 11.97
N GLN A 235 0.24 -21.80 11.42
CA GLN A 235 1.31 -21.13 12.16
C GLN A 235 0.86 -19.78 12.73
N LEU A 236 0.10 -18.99 11.98
CA LEU A 236 -0.43 -17.72 12.45
C LEU A 236 -1.36 -17.93 13.66
N LEU A 237 -2.28 -18.89 13.59
CA LEU A 237 -3.16 -19.23 14.72
C LEU A 237 -2.36 -19.72 15.94
N GLN A 238 -1.31 -20.52 15.71
CA GLN A 238 -0.41 -20.94 16.78
C GLN A 238 0.33 -19.77 17.41
N LEU A 239 0.82 -18.81 16.64
CA LEU A 239 1.53 -17.65 17.18
C LEU A 239 0.60 -16.76 18.01
N VAL A 240 -0.64 -16.58 17.55
CA VAL A 240 -1.65 -15.78 18.28
C VAL A 240 -2.07 -16.45 19.58
N HIS A 241 -2.32 -17.76 19.58
CA HIS A 241 -2.86 -18.46 20.74
C HIS A 241 -1.79 -19.11 21.63
N GLY A 242 -0.68 -19.49 21.04
CA GLY A 242 0.45 -20.16 21.69
C GLY A 242 1.11 -19.33 22.77
N GLN A 243 0.97 -17.99 22.76
CA GLN A 243 1.45 -17.15 23.85
C GLN A 243 0.77 -17.51 25.18
N GLY A 244 -0.54 -17.75 25.17
CA GLY A 244 -1.33 -18.03 26.37
C GLY A 244 -1.69 -19.51 26.58
N ASP A 245 -1.43 -20.36 25.59
CA ASP A 245 -1.81 -21.77 25.60
C ASP A 245 -0.70 -22.65 25.02
N GLU A 246 -0.05 -23.45 25.86
CA GLU A 246 1.06 -24.29 25.42
C GLU A 246 0.61 -25.51 24.62
N ALA A 247 -0.67 -25.92 24.74
CA ALA A 247 -1.18 -27.12 24.09
C ALA A 247 -1.18 -26.99 22.55
N VAL A 248 -1.21 -25.77 22.03
CA VAL A 248 -1.22 -25.49 20.58
C VAL A 248 0.18 -25.31 19.99
N ARG A 249 1.25 -25.48 20.78
CA ARG A 249 2.64 -25.23 20.37
C ARG A 249 3.30 -26.39 19.60
N ASP A 250 2.51 -27.21 18.91
CA ASP A 250 3.01 -28.36 18.17
C ASP A 250 3.80 -27.96 16.91
N ARG A 251 4.88 -28.67 16.60
CA ARG A 251 5.71 -28.38 15.42
C ARG A 251 5.09 -28.91 14.14
N SER A 252 4.32 -29.98 14.14
CA SER A 252 3.66 -30.50 12.94
C SER A 252 2.42 -29.68 12.59
N THR A 253 2.26 -29.34 11.32
CA THR A 253 1.10 -28.63 10.79
C THR A 253 -0.21 -29.41 11.06
N LEU A 254 -0.19 -30.72 10.84
CA LEU A 254 -1.37 -31.56 11.07
C LEU A 254 -1.69 -31.72 12.55
N ALA A 255 -0.68 -31.88 13.41
CA ALA A 255 -0.90 -32.00 14.84
C ALA A 255 -1.33 -30.67 15.47
N ALA A 256 -0.77 -29.55 15.01
CA ALA A 256 -1.21 -28.22 15.39
C ALA A 256 -2.68 -27.95 15.02
N LEU A 257 -3.15 -28.41 13.86
CA LEU A 257 -4.57 -28.32 13.50
C LEU A 257 -5.48 -29.06 14.49
N VAL A 258 -5.07 -30.26 14.90
CA VAL A 258 -5.79 -31.05 15.91
C VAL A 258 -5.78 -30.32 17.25
N ALA A 259 -4.61 -29.87 17.70
CA ALA A 259 -4.47 -29.14 18.96
C ALA A 259 -5.30 -27.85 18.99
N LEU A 260 -5.28 -27.06 17.91
CA LEU A 260 -6.10 -25.86 17.77
C LEU A 260 -7.60 -26.17 17.83
N ALA A 261 -8.04 -27.31 17.28
CA ALA A 261 -9.43 -27.74 17.33
C ALA A 261 -9.83 -28.27 18.71
N ASP A 262 -8.95 -29.04 19.37
CA ASP A 262 -9.18 -29.58 20.70
C ASP A 262 -9.22 -28.49 21.78
N ALA A 263 -8.35 -27.48 21.66
CA ALA A 263 -8.36 -26.29 22.50
C ALA A 263 -9.50 -25.30 22.16
N GLY A 264 -10.27 -25.57 21.10
CA GLY A 264 -11.45 -24.81 20.76
C GLY A 264 -11.19 -23.48 20.03
N TYR A 265 -10.01 -23.29 19.43
CA TYR A 265 -9.72 -22.11 18.62
C TYR A 265 -10.30 -22.20 17.21
N ILE A 266 -10.48 -23.42 16.68
CA ILE A 266 -11.06 -23.65 15.36
C ILE A 266 -12.06 -24.82 15.38
N GLY A 267 -13.04 -24.81 14.50
CA GLY A 267 -14.04 -25.87 14.41
C GLY A 267 -13.43 -27.21 14.02
N ARG A 268 -13.91 -28.31 14.63
CA ARG A 268 -13.43 -29.68 14.36
C ARG A 268 -13.65 -30.09 12.90
N THR A 269 -14.77 -29.68 12.32
CA THR A 269 -15.10 -29.94 10.91
C THR A 269 -14.12 -29.23 9.99
N GLU A 270 -13.92 -27.92 10.17
CA GLU A 270 -12.99 -27.13 9.36
C GLU A 270 -11.55 -27.64 9.52
N ALA A 271 -11.12 -27.99 10.74
CA ALA A 271 -9.80 -28.58 10.96
C ALA A 271 -9.62 -29.92 10.21
N GLY A 272 -10.67 -30.76 10.19
CA GLY A 272 -10.69 -32.01 9.43
C GLY A 272 -10.62 -31.80 7.92
N GLU A 273 -11.40 -30.84 7.39
CA GLU A 273 -11.38 -30.45 5.98
C GLU A 273 -9.99 -29.93 5.57
N PHE A 274 -9.43 -29.01 6.36
CA PHE A 274 -8.11 -28.41 6.09
C PHE A 274 -6.98 -29.44 6.18
N ALA A 275 -7.04 -30.37 7.14
CA ALA A 275 -6.10 -31.48 7.24
C ALA A 275 -6.18 -32.45 6.05
N LYS A 276 -7.40 -32.71 5.54
CA LYS A 276 -7.60 -33.51 4.33
C LYS A 276 -6.99 -32.83 3.10
N ASP A 277 -7.24 -31.53 2.92
CA ASP A 277 -6.68 -30.75 1.82
C ASP A 277 -5.15 -30.69 1.88
N TYR A 278 -4.58 -30.50 3.08
CA TYR A 278 -3.13 -30.55 3.28
C TYR A 278 -2.54 -31.89 2.84
N ARG A 279 -3.10 -33.01 3.31
CA ARG A 279 -2.65 -34.36 2.91
C ARG A 279 -2.75 -34.55 1.40
N TYR A 280 -3.83 -34.08 0.77
CA TYR A 280 -4.00 -34.22 -0.66
C TYR A 280 -2.95 -33.42 -1.46
N LEU A 281 -2.70 -32.17 -1.10
CA LEU A 281 -1.67 -31.36 -1.75
C LEU A 281 -0.26 -31.93 -1.53
N ARG A 282 0.02 -32.46 -0.32
CA ARG A 282 1.29 -33.14 -0.03
C ARG A 282 1.45 -34.44 -0.81
N LEU A 283 0.38 -35.21 -0.97
CA LEU A 283 0.36 -36.40 -1.83
C LEU A 283 0.68 -36.03 -3.28
N LEU A 284 0.06 -34.98 -3.84
CA LEU A 284 0.38 -34.50 -5.19
C LEU A 284 1.85 -34.09 -5.30
N GLU A 285 2.35 -33.32 -4.34
CA GLU A 285 3.77 -32.91 -4.28
C GLU A 285 4.70 -34.13 -4.27
N HIS A 286 4.40 -35.16 -3.48
CA HIS A 286 5.18 -36.40 -3.44
C HIS A 286 5.16 -37.14 -4.77
N ARG A 287 3.99 -37.31 -5.39
CA ARG A 287 3.87 -38.02 -6.67
C ARG A 287 4.56 -37.28 -7.81
N LEU A 288 4.49 -35.96 -7.82
CA LEU A 288 5.23 -35.12 -8.77
C LEU A 288 6.75 -35.25 -8.63
N GLN A 289 7.24 -35.32 -7.40
CA GLN A 289 8.67 -35.49 -7.15
C GLN A 289 9.16 -36.89 -7.54
N LEU A 290 8.38 -37.93 -7.25
CA LEU A 290 8.74 -39.32 -7.55
C LEU A 290 8.77 -39.64 -9.05
N ASP A 291 7.99 -38.93 -9.88
CA ASP A 291 7.95 -39.11 -11.34
C ASP A 291 9.33 -38.98 -11.99
N GLN A 292 10.14 -38.00 -11.54
CA GLN A 292 11.46 -37.72 -12.12
C GLN A 292 12.60 -37.66 -11.09
N LEU A 293 12.32 -37.96 -9.82
CA LEU A 293 13.21 -37.72 -8.69
C LEU A 293 13.79 -36.30 -8.69
N ARG A 294 12.93 -35.32 -8.96
CA ARG A 294 13.31 -33.90 -9.06
C ARG A 294 12.40 -33.03 -8.21
N ARG A 295 12.97 -31.94 -7.69
CA ARG A 295 12.21 -30.90 -7.01
C ARG A 295 11.36 -30.14 -8.03
N THR A 296 10.05 -30.40 -8.03
CA THR A 296 9.06 -29.61 -8.79
C THR A 296 7.86 -29.29 -7.92
N HIS A 297 7.31 -28.10 -8.14
CA HIS A 297 6.08 -27.61 -7.49
C HIS A 297 5.03 -27.20 -8.53
N LEU A 298 5.29 -27.45 -9.82
CA LEU A 298 4.39 -27.12 -10.92
C LEU A 298 3.55 -28.34 -11.27
N MET A 299 2.24 -28.14 -11.39
CA MET A 299 1.36 -29.13 -12.00
C MET A 299 1.68 -29.27 -13.50
N PRO A 300 1.70 -30.51 -14.03
CA PRO A 300 1.86 -30.71 -15.46
C PRO A 300 0.65 -30.18 -16.20
N THR A 301 0.88 -29.68 -17.40
CA THR A 301 -0.18 -29.24 -18.32
C THR A 301 -0.49 -30.30 -19.38
N ASP A 302 0.41 -31.26 -19.59
CA ASP A 302 0.21 -32.34 -20.53
C ASP A 302 -0.72 -33.42 -19.94
N GLU A 303 -1.64 -33.89 -20.78
CA GLU A 303 -2.70 -34.79 -20.36
C GLU A 303 -2.16 -36.15 -19.89
N GLU A 304 -1.09 -36.65 -20.51
CA GLU A 304 -0.50 -37.94 -20.13
C GLU A 304 0.06 -37.93 -18.71
N ARG A 305 0.86 -36.92 -18.34
CA ARG A 305 1.38 -36.81 -16.97
C ARG A 305 0.27 -36.53 -15.97
N LEU A 306 -0.78 -35.80 -16.35
CA LEU A 306 -1.97 -35.66 -15.50
C LEU A 306 -2.66 -37.01 -15.27
N ARG A 307 -2.79 -37.87 -16.28
CA ARG A 307 -3.35 -39.24 -16.11
C ARG A 307 -2.45 -40.13 -15.25
N ILE A 308 -1.13 -40.02 -15.36
CA ILE A 308 -0.17 -40.74 -14.51
C ILE A 308 -0.32 -40.28 -13.06
N LEU A 309 -0.33 -38.96 -12.84
CA LEU A 309 -0.50 -38.36 -11.52
C LEU A 309 -1.85 -38.77 -10.89
N ALA A 310 -2.94 -38.74 -11.66
CA ALA A 310 -4.25 -39.21 -11.23
C ALA A 310 -4.21 -40.67 -10.74
N ARG A 311 -3.62 -41.59 -11.50
CA ARG A 311 -3.47 -43.00 -11.07
C ARG A 311 -2.62 -43.14 -9.81
N SER A 312 -1.49 -42.42 -9.75
CA SER A 312 -0.57 -42.48 -8.61
C SER A 312 -1.14 -41.89 -7.30
N THR A 313 -2.24 -41.14 -7.39
CA THR A 313 -2.96 -40.58 -6.23
C THR A 313 -4.20 -41.39 -5.85
N GLY A 314 -4.46 -42.52 -6.52
CA GLY A 314 -5.61 -43.39 -6.28
C GLY A 314 -6.90 -42.92 -6.94
N LEU A 315 -6.84 -42.04 -7.94
CA LEU A 315 -7.98 -41.71 -8.81
C LEU A 315 -8.03 -42.67 -10.01
N ASP A 316 -9.16 -42.70 -10.72
CA ASP A 316 -9.41 -43.57 -11.90
C ASP A 316 -8.53 -43.25 -13.13
N GLY A 317 -7.51 -42.41 -12.97
CA GLY A 317 -6.53 -42.10 -14.00
C GLY A 317 -6.99 -41.08 -15.04
N ARG A 318 -8.11 -40.38 -14.80
CA ARG A 318 -8.61 -39.31 -15.67
C ARG A 318 -8.00 -37.97 -15.30
N ALA A 319 -7.41 -37.28 -16.29
CA ALA A 319 -6.77 -35.98 -16.09
C ALA A 319 -7.77 -34.90 -15.62
N GLU A 320 -8.97 -34.89 -16.19
CA GLU A 320 -10.03 -33.93 -15.84
C GLU A 320 -10.44 -34.03 -14.37
N GLU A 321 -10.55 -35.24 -13.84
CA GLU A 321 -10.92 -35.50 -12.45
C GLU A 321 -9.87 -34.97 -11.47
N LEU A 322 -8.59 -35.19 -11.78
CA LEU A 322 -7.47 -34.65 -11.01
C LEU A 322 -7.48 -33.11 -11.00
N THR A 323 -7.62 -32.49 -12.16
CA THR A 323 -7.64 -31.03 -12.31
C THR A 323 -8.85 -30.41 -11.59
N ALA A 324 -10.02 -31.02 -11.71
CA ALA A 324 -11.22 -30.59 -11.01
C ALA A 324 -11.05 -30.69 -9.49
N ARG A 325 -10.51 -31.82 -8.99
CA ARG A 325 -10.26 -32.02 -7.56
C ARG A 325 -9.22 -31.04 -7.01
N TRP A 326 -8.12 -30.84 -7.72
CA TRP A 326 -7.10 -29.87 -7.32
C TRP A 326 -7.63 -28.43 -7.31
N THR A 327 -8.41 -28.04 -8.32
CA THR A 327 -9.06 -26.71 -8.37
C THR A 327 -10.06 -26.54 -7.22
N ALA A 328 -10.86 -27.57 -6.94
CA ALA A 328 -11.78 -27.57 -5.81
C ALA A 328 -11.04 -27.43 -4.47
N THR A 329 -9.93 -28.16 -4.27
CA THR A 329 -9.07 -28.02 -3.08
C THR A 329 -8.48 -26.62 -2.96
N LYS A 330 -7.96 -26.00 -4.04
CA LYS A 330 -7.45 -24.61 -3.99
C LYS A 330 -8.52 -23.63 -3.52
N THR A 331 -9.74 -23.76 -4.04
CA THR A 331 -10.87 -22.92 -3.61
C THR A 331 -11.25 -23.20 -2.16
N ALA A 332 -11.33 -24.47 -1.76
CA ALA A 332 -11.66 -24.89 -0.40
C ALA A 332 -10.65 -24.34 0.62
N VAL A 333 -9.35 -24.43 0.34
CA VAL A 333 -8.28 -23.90 1.21
C VAL A 333 -8.44 -22.40 1.42
N ARG A 334 -8.74 -21.64 0.36
CA ARG A 334 -8.96 -20.19 0.46
C ARG A 334 -10.18 -19.86 1.32
N THR A 335 -11.30 -20.53 1.07
CA THR A 335 -12.52 -20.35 1.88
C THR A 335 -12.34 -20.79 3.33
N LEU A 336 -11.55 -21.85 3.58
CA LEU A 336 -11.25 -22.33 4.93
C LEU A 336 -10.34 -21.37 5.68
N HIS A 337 -9.36 -20.75 5.03
CA HIS A 337 -8.55 -19.68 5.64
C HIS A 337 -9.45 -18.57 6.21
N GLU A 338 -10.38 -18.07 5.39
CA GLU A 338 -11.34 -17.05 5.79
C GLU A 338 -12.23 -17.51 6.96
N ARG A 339 -12.78 -18.72 6.87
CA ARG A 339 -13.65 -19.31 7.90
C ARG A 339 -12.91 -19.56 9.21
N LEU A 340 -11.67 -20.05 9.18
CA LEU A 340 -10.90 -20.41 10.38
C LEU A 340 -10.45 -19.16 11.13
N PHE A 341 -10.09 -18.10 10.42
CA PHE A 341 -9.54 -16.89 11.03
C PHE A 341 -10.64 -15.91 11.48
N TYR A 342 -11.54 -15.52 10.57
CA TYR A 342 -12.44 -14.38 10.78
C TYR A 342 -13.81 -14.76 11.34
N ARG A 343 -14.35 -15.95 11.00
CA ARG A 343 -15.68 -16.36 11.49
C ARG A 343 -15.75 -16.49 13.02
N PRO A 344 -14.72 -17.00 13.73
CA PRO A 344 -14.73 -17.05 15.19
C PRO A 344 -14.77 -15.67 15.87
N LEU A 345 -14.30 -14.60 15.20
CA LEU A 345 -14.40 -13.23 15.71
C LEU A 345 -15.87 -12.80 15.88
N LEU A 346 -16.73 -13.24 14.95
CA LEU A 346 -18.17 -12.97 15.03
C LEU A 346 -18.84 -13.78 16.13
N ALA A 347 -18.45 -15.05 16.30
CA ALA A 347 -18.98 -15.92 17.35
C ALA A 347 -18.71 -15.33 18.75
N ALA A 348 -17.54 -14.72 18.96
CA ALA A 348 -17.16 -14.07 20.22
C ALA A 348 -18.07 -12.89 20.62
N VAL A 349 -18.77 -12.27 19.66
CA VAL A 349 -19.57 -11.06 19.91
C VAL A 349 -21.06 -11.23 19.69
N ALA A 350 -21.48 -12.19 18.88
CA ALA A 350 -22.87 -12.34 18.43
C ALA A 350 -23.69 -13.37 19.22
N SER A 351 -23.13 -14.01 20.26
CA SER A 351 -23.81 -15.02 21.09
C SER A 351 -24.60 -16.04 20.26
N LEU A 352 -23.99 -16.52 19.16
CA LEU A 352 -24.63 -17.42 18.21
C LEU A 352 -24.91 -18.80 18.86
N PRO A 353 -26.07 -19.44 18.61
CA PRO A 353 -26.38 -20.74 19.22
C PRO A 353 -25.46 -21.87 18.73
N GLU A 354 -24.98 -22.65 19.70
CA GLU A 354 -24.50 -24.05 19.74
C GLU A 354 -23.55 -24.65 18.68
N GLU A 355 -23.26 -24.03 17.53
CA GLU A 355 -22.36 -24.63 16.52
C GLU A 355 -21.00 -23.93 16.36
N SER A 356 -20.77 -22.79 17.03
CA SER A 356 -19.49 -22.06 16.96
C SER A 356 -18.77 -22.03 18.30
N LEU A 357 -17.49 -22.43 18.29
CA LEU A 357 -16.57 -22.24 19.41
C LEU A 357 -16.52 -20.76 19.80
N ALA A 358 -16.93 -20.44 21.02
CA ALA A 358 -16.93 -19.07 21.52
C ALA A 358 -15.53 -18.72 22.03
N LEU A 359 -14.75 -18.00 21.22
CA LEU A 359 -13.54 -17.34 21.70
C LEU A 359 -13.90 -16.39 22.86
N THR A 360 -13.01 -16.27 23.84
CA THR A 360 -13.12 -15.18 24.81
C THR A 360 -12.92 -13.83 24.11
N SER A 361 -13.41 -12.75 24.72
CA SER A 361 -13.21 -11.40 24.17
C SER A 361 -11.72 -11.06 24.01
N ASP A 362 -10.87 -11.53 24.93
CA ASP A 362 -9.42 -11.30 24.85
C ASP A 362 -8.77 -12.11 23.71
N GLN A 363 -9.20 -13.36 23.48
CA GLN A 363 -8.72 -14.17 22.35
C GLN A 363 -9.14 -13.57 21.00
N ALA A 364 -10.36 -13.03 20.90
CA ALA A 364 -10.83 -12.36 19.69
C ALA A 364 -10.10 -11.03 19.45
N ALA A 365 -9.81 -10.27 20.52
CA ALA A 365 -9.02 -9.05 20.44
C ALA A 365 -7.58 -9.35 19.99
N ALA A 366 -6.94 -10.38 20.55
CA ALA A 366 -5.60 -10.81 20.14
C ALA A 366 -5.54 -11.16 18.65
N ARG A 367 -6.56 -11.82 18.10
CA ARG A 367 -6.65 -12.10 16.65
C ARG A 367 -6.78 -10.83 15.80
N LEU A 368 -7.60 -9.86 16.22
CA LEU A 368 -7.76 -8.58 15.51
C LEU A 368 -6.47 -7.75 15.55
N SER A 369 -5.83 -7.67 16.71
CA SER A 369 -4.52 -7.03 16.86
C SER A 369 -3.47 -7.70 16.00
N ALA A 370 -3.51 -9.02 15.91
CA ALA A 370 -2.63 -9.76 15.02
C ALA A 370 -2.80 -9.23 13.59
N ILE A 371 -4.00 -9.19 13.01
CA ILE A 371 -4.20 -8.73 11.61
C ILE A 371 -4.17 -7.22 11.38
N GLY A 372 -3.71 -6.41 12.34
CA GLY A 372 -3.42 -5.00 12.14
C GLY A 372 -4.44 -4.00 12.69
N PHE A 373 -5.47 -4.45 13.43
CA PHE A 373 -6.34 -3.52 14.17
C PHE A 373 -5.60 -3.00 15.42
N VAL A 374 -5.37 -1.70 15.46
CA VAL A 374 -4.73 -1.02 16.60
C VAL A 374 -5.67 -0.98 17.79
N ASP A 375 -6.97 -0.68 17.58
CA ASP A 375 -8.01 -0.71 18.60
C ASP A 375 -8.87 -1.97 18.46
N ALA A 376 -8.27 -3.13 18.68
CA ALA A 376 -8.96 -4.41 18.56
C ALA A 376 -10.23 -4.53 19.43
N ARG A 377 -10.26 -3.88 20.62
CA ARG A 377 -11.44 -3.86 21.48
C ARG A 377 -12.55 -2.98 20.89
N GLY A 378 -12.22 -1.80 20.38
CA GLY A 378 -13.14 -0.94 19.62
C GLY A 378 -13.70 -1.64 18.38
N ALA A 379 -12.83 -2.34 17.64
CA ALA A 379 -13.22 -3.16 16.49
C ALA A 379 -14.23 -4.26 16.89
N LEU A 380 -14.00 -5.01 17.97
CA LEU A 380 -14.99 -5.96 18.48
C LEU A 380 -16.33 -5.30 18.81
N ALA A 381 -16.31 -4.09 19.39
CA ALA A 381 -17.53 -3.35 19.68
C ALA A 381 -18.29 -2.97 18.40
N HIS A 382 -17.58 -2.63 17.31
CA HIS A 382 -18.18 -2.33 16.01
C HIS A 382 -18.75 -3.58 15.33
N ILE A 383 -18.02 -4.69 15.35
CA ILE A 383 -18.50 -5.99 14.84
C ILE A 383 -19.76 -6.41 15.59
N ARG A 384 -19.76 -6.27 16.91
CA ARG A 384 -20.92 -6.54 17.76
C ARG A 384 -22.13 -5.70 17.32
N ALA A 385 -21.96 -4.40 17.15
CA ALA A 385 -23.04 -3.50 16.72
C ALA A 385 -23.64 -3.87 15.36
N LEU A 386 -22.82 -4.35 14.41
CA LEU A 386 -23.27 -4.74 13.07
C LEU A 386 -23.97 -6.10 13.01
N THR A 387 -23.65 -6.99 13.96
CA THR A 387 -24.11 -8.40 13.94
C THR A 387 -25.22 -8.69 14.93
N GLN A 388 -25.38 -7.86 15.96
CA GLN A 388 -26.40 -8.06 16.99
C GLN A 388 -27.81 -7.85 16.47
N GLY A 389 -28.76 -8.61 17.04
CA GLY A 389 -30.18 -8.57 16.68
C GLY A 389 -30.56 -9.54 15.55
N VAL A 390 -31.87 -9.59 15.27
CA VAL A 390 -32.50 -10.58 14.36
C VAL A 390 -32.91 -9.98 13.01
N SER A 391 -32.42 -8.80 12.65
CA SER A 391 -32.80 -8.15 11.40
C SER A 391 -32.18 -8.85 10.18
N ARG A 392 -32.75 -8.58 8.99
CA ARG A 392 -32.19 -9.09 7.73
C ARG A 392 -30.79 -8.51 7.48
N SER A 393 -30.58 -7.23 7.77
CA SER A 393 -29.26 -6.61 7.70
C SER A 393 -28.26 -7.32 8.62
N SER A 394 -28.58 -7.56 9.90
CA SER A 394 -27.66 -8.25 10.81
C SER A 394 -27.33 -9.69 10.36
N ALA A 395 -28.31 -10.39 9.76
CA ALA A 395 -28.08 -11.70 9.16
C ALA A 395 -27.11 -11.66 7.97
N ILE A 396 -27.27 -10.70 7.06
CA ILE A 396 -26.37 -10.54 5.91
C ILE A 396 -24.98 -10.11 6.38
N GLN A 397 -24.88 -9.16 7.30
CA GLN A 397 -23.61 -8.70 7.87
C GLN A 397 -22.84 -9.84 8.53
N ARG A 398 -23.50 -10.76 9.26
CA ARG A 398 -22.84 -11.96 9.81
C ARG A 398 -22.19 -12.85 8.75
N HIS A 399 -22.71 -12.87 7.53
CA HIS A 399 -22.12 -13.65 6.43
C HIS A 399 -21.01 -12.89 5.70
N LEU A 400 -21.11 -11.56 5.57
CA LEU A 400 -20.19 -10.74 4.79
C LEU A 400 -19.03 -10.16 5.60
N LEU A 401 -19.21 -9.93 6.90
CA LEU A 401 -18.17 -9.37 7.76
C LEU A 401 -16.86 -10.16 7.76
N PRO A 402 -16.81 -11.51 7.69
CA PRO A 402 -15.54 -12.22 7.66
C PRO A 402 -14.64 -11.76 6.51
N VAL A 403 -15.19 -11.66 5.30
CA VAL A 403 -14.43 -11.23 4.12
C VAL A 403 -14.16 -9.73 4.13
N LEU A 404 -15.09 -8.91 4.64
CA LEU A 404 -14.88 -7.46 4.79
C LEU A 404 -13.76 -7.16 5.79
N LEU A 405 -13.68 -7.88 6.92
CA LEU A 405 -12.62 -7.74 7.92
C LEU A 405 -11.25 -8.07 7.34
N GLN A 406 -11.17 -9.04 6.44
CA GLN A 406 -9.94 -9.31 5.68
C GLN A 406 -9.57 -8.09 4.82
N TRP A 407 -10.51 -7.57 4.01
CA TRP A 407 -10.21 -6.42 3.16
C TRP A 407 -9.91 -5.12 3.92
N PHE A 408 -10.51 -4.93 5.11
CA PHE A 408 -10.13 -3.83 5.99
C PHE A 408 -8.70 -4.01 6.53
N ALA A 409 -8.34 -5.22 6.94
CA ALA A 409 -6.97 -5.55 7.40
C ALA A 409 -5.91 -5.39 6.29
N ASP A 410 -6.30 -5.60 5.03
CA ASP A 410 -5.44 -5.32 3.86
C ASP A 410 -5.31 -3.81 3.58
N GLY A 411 -6.17 -2.98 4.17
CA GLY A 411 -6.13 -1.53 4.07
C GLY A 411 -5.09 -0.86 4.96
N PRO A 412 -4.84 0.45 4.81
CA PRO A 412 -3.88 1.18 5.65
C PRO A 412 -4.43 1.55 7.04
N ASP A 413 -5.76 1.65 7.21
CA ASP A 413 -6.42 1.94 8.49
C ASP A 413 -7.64 1.03 8.70
N PRO A 414 -7.44 -0.22 9.17
CA PRO A 414 -8.53 -1.17 9.37
C PRO A 414 -9.56 -0.70 10.40
N ASP A 415 -9.11 -0.07 11.49
CA ASP A 415 -9.98 0.47 12.54
C ASP A 415 -10.91 1.56 11.99
N HIS A 416 -10.36 2.52 11.24
CA HIS A 416 -11.16 3.55 10.59
C HIS A 416 -12.12 2.96 9.55
N GLY A 417 -11.65 2.01 8.74
CA GLY A 417 -12.46 1.36 7.72
C GLY A 417 -13.68 0.66 8.30
N LEU A 418 -13.50 -0.11 9.37
CA LEU A 418 -14.59 -0.79 10.06
C LEU A 418 -15.58 0.18 10.72
N LEU A 419 -15.08 1.24 11.37
CA LEU A 419 -15.92 2.27 11.96
C LEU A 419 -16.75 3.00 10.88
N ALA A 420 -16.12 3.40 9.78
CA ALA A 420 -16.80 4.08 8.68
C ALA A 420 -17.84 3.17 8.02
N PHE A 421 -17.52 1.88 7.86
CA PHE A 421 -18.48 0.89 7.34
C PHE A 421 -19.67 0.70 8.25
N ARG A 422 -19.45 0.68 9.57
CA ARG A 422 -20.53 0.63 10.55
C ARG A 422 -21.47 1.83 10.39
N ARG A 423 -20.93 3.05 10.38
CA ARG A 423 -21.72 4.28 10.23
C ARG A 423 -22.51 4.30 8.93
N LEU A 424 -21.87 3.89 7.83
CA LEU A 424 -22.53 3.78 6.53
C LEU A 424 -23.67 2.76 6.56
N SER A 425 -23.45 1.60 7.18
CA SER A 425 -24.47 0.56 7.33
C SER A 425 -25.65 1.02 8.20
N GLU A 426 -25.38 1.75 9.28
CA GLU A 426 -26.42 2.37 10.13
C GLU A 426 -27.21 3.43 9.37
N ALA A 427 -26.53 4.29 8.58
CA ALA A 427 -27.16 5.34 7.79
C ALA A 427 -28.04 4.79 6.64
N LEU A 428 -27.62 3.69 5.99
CA LEU A 428 -28.38 3.04 4.93
C LEU A 428 -29.44 2.06 5.45
N GLY A 429 -29.32 1.61 6.70
CA GLY A 429 -30.26 0.73 7.37
C GLY A 429 -30.58 -0.54 6.57
N GLU A 430 -31.88 -0.80 6.35
CA GLU A 430 -32.38 -1.98 5.62
C GLU A 430 -32.51 -1.72 4.10
N SER A 431 -31.74 -0.79 3.54
CA SER A 431 -31.75 -0.48 2.10
C SER A 431 -31.48 -1.74 1.26
N ASN A 432 -32.52 -2.21 0.58
CA ASN A 432 -32.49 -3.44 -0.22
C ASN A 432 -31.38 -3.45 -1.29
N TRP A 433 -31.10 -2.31 -1.92
CA TRP A 433 -30.05 -2.21 -2.94
C TRP A 433 -28.65 -2.34 -2.34
N PHE A 434 -28.42 -1.77 -1.15
CA PHE A 434 -27.11 -1.78 -0.48
C PHE A 434 -26.76 -3.19 -0.03
N LEU A 435 -27.69 -3.85 0.66
CA LEU A 435 -27.53 -5.24 1.09
C LEU A 435 -27.34 -6.21 -0.09
N ARG A 436 -28.06 -5.98 -1.21
CA ARG A 436 -27.84 -6.74 -2.45
C ARG A 436 -26.47 -6.46 -3.06
N MET A 437 -26.04 -5.21 -3.12
CA MET A 437 -24.72 -4.85 -3.67
C MET A 437 -23.61 -5.56 -2.89
N LEU A 438 -23.66 -5.52 -1.55
CA LEU A 438 -22.66 -6.16 -0.71
C LEU A 438 -22.64 -7.69 -0.88
N ARG A 439 -23.81 -8.32 -1.07
CA ARG A 439 -23.95 -9.77 -1.20
C ARG A 439 -23.64 -10.29 -2.60
N ASP A 440 -24.13 -9.58 -3.62
CA ASP A 440 -24.16 -10.06 -5.00
C ASP A 440 -22.95 -9.53 -5.82
N SER A 441 -22.21 -8.53 -5.30
CA SER A 441 -21.01 -7.97 -5.96
C SER A 441 -19.81 -7.89 -4.99
N ALA A 442 -19.01 -8.97 -4.97
CA ALA A 442 -17.79 -9.02 -4.18
C ALA A 442 -16.81 -7.88 -4.52
N GLY A 443 -16.70 -7.52 -5.81
CA GLY A 443 -15.84 -6.41 -6.25
C GLY A 443 -16.30 -5.04 -5.72
N ALA A 444 -17.60 -4.78 -5.63
CA ALA A 444 -18.12 -3.53 -5.06
C ALA A 444 -17.86 -3.45 -3.55
N ALA A 445 -18.07 -4.55 -2.84
CA ALA A 445 -17.80 -4.65 -1.41
C ALA A 445 -16.30 -4.50 -1.09
N GLN A 446 -15.43 -5.08 -1.93
CA GLN A 446 -13.97 -4.92 -1.81
C GLN A 446 -13.55 -3.46 -2.04
N ARG A 447 -14.05 -2.81 -3.10
CA ARG A 447 -13.78 -1.39 -3.36
C ARG A 447 -14.29 -0.50 -2.23
N LEU A 448 -15.44 -0.82 -1.64
CA LEU A 448 -15.93 -0.12 -0.45
C LEU A 448 -14.95 -0.26 0.72
N ALA A 449 -14.47 -1.48 1.00
CA ALA A 449 -13.51 -1.70 2.07
C ALA A 449 -12.19 -0.96 1.84
N GLN A 450 -11.67 -0.97 0.61
CA GLN A 450 -10.48 -0.22 0.20
C GLN A 450 -10.64 1.29 0.42
N VAL A 451 -11.77 1.86 -0.01
CA VAL A 451 -12.04 3.30 0.09
C VAL A 451 -12.19 3.73 1.55
N LEU A 452 -12.94 2.97 2.36
CA LEU A 452 -13.22 3.32 3.75
C LEU A 452 -11.99 3.17 4.65
N SER A 453 -11.16 2.15 4.43
CA SER A 453 -9.89 1.99 5.14
C SER A 453 -8.79 2.93 4.62
N GLY A 454 -8.90 3.38 3.36
CA GLY A 454 -7.89 4.20 2.69
C GLY A 454 -8.05 5.71 2.84
N SER A 455 -9.27 6.23 3.09
CA SER A 455 -9.51 7.67 3.03
C SER A 455 -10.48 8.19 4.09
N ARG A 456 -9.93 8.95 5.05
CA ARG A 456 -10.73 9.73 6.01
C ARG A 456 -11.55 10.83 5.32
N PHE A 457 -11.04 11.35 4.20
CA PHE A 457 -11.74 12.35 3.39
C PHE A 457 -13.03 11.78 2.80
N VAL A 458 -12.96 10.61 2.16
CA VAL A 458 -14.13 9.95 1.59
C VAL A 458 -15.12 9.53 2.67
N SER A 459 -14.67 8.91 3.76
CA SER A 459 -15.55 8.48 4.85
C SER A 459 -16.39 9.64 5.41
N LYS A 460 -15.79 10.83 5.61
CA LYS A 460 -16.52 12.01 6.09
C LYS A 460 -17.57 12.54 5.11
N LEU A 461 -17.33 12.43 3.80
CA LEU A 461 -18.29 12.85 2.78
C LEU A 461 -19.41 11.81 2.61
N LEU A 462 -19.08 10.51 2.69
CA LEU A 462 -20.05 9.41 2.64
C LEU A 462 -21.06 9.46 3.80
N ASP A 463 -20.64 9.87 5.01
CA ASP A 463 -21.53 10.10 6.15
C ASP A 463 -22.70 11.06 5.83
N ARG A 464 -22.60 11.86 4.77
CA ARG A 464 -23.62 12.84 4.35
C ARG A 464 -24.43 12.43 3.13
N VAL A 465 -23.85 11.61 2.26
CA VAL A 465 -24.47 11.20 0.99
C VAL A 465 -24.28 9.68 0.83
N PRO A 466 -24.76 8.87 1.78
CA PRO A 466 -24.43 7.45 1.88
C PRO A 466 -24.91 6.63 0.67
N GLU A 467 -25.94 7.11 -0.05
CA GLU A 467 -26.44 6.51 -1.27
C GLU A 467 -25.40 6.43 -2.40
N THR A 468 -24.37 7.28 -2.36
CA THR A 468 -23.28 7.28 -3.34
C THR A 468 -22.39 6.04 -3.26
N ALA A 469 -22.48 5.25 -2.18
CA ALA A 469 -21.87 3.93 -2.11
C ALA A 469 -22.30 3.02 -3.29
N ALA A 470 -23.48 3.28 -3.88
CA ALA A 470 -23.95 2.58 -5.08
C ALA A 470 -22.99 2.68 -6.28
N TRP A 471 -22.22 3.77 -6.40
CA TRP A 471 -21.30 3.96 -7.53
C TRP A 471 -20.14 2.96 -7.55
N LEU A 472 -19.80 2.37 -6.40
CA LEU A 472 -18.75 1.35 -6.32
C LEU A 472 -19.10 0.06 -7.07
N ALA A 473 -20.35 -0.09 -7.51
CA ALA A 473 -20.77 -1.21 -8.34
C ALA A 473 -20.19 -1.16 -9.76
N ARG A 474 -20.00 0.04 -10.35
CA ARG A 474 -19.63 0.20 -11.76
C ARG A 474 -18.73 1.42 -11.98
N ASP A 475 -17.65 1.23 -12.75
CA ASP A 475 -16.69 2.30 -13.04
C ASP A 475 -17.32 3.49 -13.77
N GLU A 476 -18.35 3.26 -14.60
CA GLU A 476 -19.11 4.31 -15.28
C GLU A 476 -19.71 5.34 -14.31
N ASP A 477 -20.14 4.88 -13.13
CA ASP A 477 -20.71 5.74 -12.10
C ASP A 477 -19.62 6.53 -11.35
N LEU A 478 -18.34 6.22 -11.52
CA LEU A 478 -17.21 6.92 -10.89
C LEU A 478 -16.49 7.88 -11.84
N ARG A 479 -16.80 7.82 -13.14
CA ARG A 479 -16.21 8.71 -14.13
C ARG A 479 -16.60 10.17 -13.87
N PRO A 480 -15.68 11.13 -14.10
CA PRO A 480 -16.00 12.55 -14.03
C PRO A 480 -17.17 12.90 -14.94
N ARG A 481 -18.08 13.76 -14.46
CA ARG A 481 -19.15 14.27 -15.30
C ARG A 481 -18.63 15.37 -16.23
N THR A 482 -19.16 15.39 -17.44
CA THR A 482 -18.82 16.44 -18.43
C THR A 482 -19.23 17.82 -17.94
N TRP A 483 -18.50 18.85 -18.35
CA TRP A 483 -18.85 20.26 -18.13
C TRP A 483 -20.34 20.57 -18.39
N ALA A 484 -20.87 20.17 -19.54
CA ALA A 484 -22.26 20.44 -19.94
C ALA A 484 -23.27 19.89 -18.92
N ALA A 485 -23.05 18.67 -18.45
CA ALA A 485 -23.92 18.02 -17.47
C ALA A 485 -23.86 18.67 -16.07
N LEU A 486 -22.67 19.15 -15.66
CA LEU A 486 -22.51 19.90 -14.41
C LEU A 486 -23.19 21.28 -14.49
N GLU A 487 -23.03 21.97 -15.62
CA GLU A 487 -23.64 23.28 -15.86
C GLU A 487 -25.17 23.18 -15.91
N GLU A 488 -25.70 22.20 -16.64
CA GLU A 488 -27.15 21.95 -16.73
C GLU A 488 -27.76 21.71 -15.35
N GLU A 489 -27.14 20.84 -14.53
CA GLU A 489 -27.65 20.56 -13.20
C GLU A 489 -27.52 21.78 -12.26
N ALA A 490 -26.42 22.54 -12.34
CA ALA A 490 -26.26 23.76 -11.56
C ALA A 490 -27.34 24.79 -11.90
N VAL A 491 -27.62 25.00 -13.19
CA VAL A 491 -28.69 25.90 -13.65
C VAL A 491 -30.07 25.41 -13.19
N ALA A 492 -30.36 24.11 -13.33
CA ALA A 492 -31.62 23.53 -12.88
C ALA A 492 -31.78 23.64 -11.35
N THR A 493 -30.70 23.44 -10.60
CA THR A 493 -30.65 23.57 -9.14
C THR A 493 -30.99 24.99 -8.73
N VAL A 494 -30.36 25.99 -9.37
CA VAL A 494 -30.67 27.39 -9.14
C VAL A 494 -32.15 27.63 -9.45
N ASN A 495 -32.64 27.23 -10.64
CA ASN A 495 -34.05 27.41 -11.07
C ASN A 495 -35.10 26.81 -10.13
N ARG A 496 -34.78 25.72 -9.44
CA ARG A 496 -35.71 25.06 -8.51
C ARG A 496 -35.85 25.76 -7.15
N HIS A 497 -34.84 26.52 -6.72
CA HIS A 497 -34.81 27.12 -5.38
C HIS A 497 -35.19 28.61 -5.43
N PRO A 498 -36.03 29.09 -4.50
CA PRO A 498 -36.58 30.45 -4.54
C PRO A 498 -35.58 31.54 -4.10
N THR A 499 -34.64 31.21 -3.21
CA THR A 499 -33.68 32.17 -2.63
C THR A 499 -32.24 31.80 -2.98
N ALA A 500 -31.33 32.78 -2.93
CA ALA A 500 -29.91 32.56 -3.17
C ALA A 500 -29.29 31.59 -2.15
N ASP A 501 -29.63 31.72 -0.86
CA ASP A 501 -29.18 30.79 0.19
C ASP A 501 -29.59 29.34 -0.05
N ALA A 502 -30.86 29.12 -0.42
CA ALA A 502 -31.37 27.79 -0.68
C ALA A 502 -30.70 27.17 -1.91
N ALA A 503 -30.53 27.95 -2.99
CA ALA A 503 -29.79 27.52 -4.17
C ALA A 503 -28.32 27.19 -3.83
N ALA A 504 -27.66 28.04 -3.05
CA ALA A 504 -26.27 27.87 -2.63
C ALA A 504 -26.09 26.63 -1.73
N ALA A 505 -27.02 26.37 -0.81
CA ALA A 505 -27.02 25.14 -0.02
C ALA A 505 -27.08 23.88 -0.91
N ALA A 506 -27.93 23.88 -1.93
CA ALA A 506 -28.04 22.78 -2.88
C ALA A 506 -26.80 22.65 -3.78
N LEU A 507 -26.21 23.77 -4.24
CA LEU A 507 -24.97 23.78 -5.02
C LEU A 507 -23.77 23.25 -4.21
N ARG A 508 -23.69 23.57 -2.90
CA ARG A 508 -22.68 22.97 -2.01
C ARG A 508 -22.84 21.46 -1.90
N THR A 509 -24.08 20.95 -1.86
CA THR A 509 -24.35 19.50 -1.89
C THR A 509 -23.92 18.88 -3.22
N LEU A 510 -24.20 19.52 -4.36
CA LEU A 510 -23.72 19.09 -5.66
C LEU A 510 -22.19 19.04 -5.70
N ARG A 511 -21.50 20.09 -5.24
CA ARG A 511 -20.03 20.14 -5.16
C ARG A 511 -19.47 19.00 -4.32
N ARG A 512 -19.99 18.78 -3.10
CA ARG A 512 -19.56 17.68 -2.23
C ARG A 512 -19.74 16.31 -2.91
N ARG A 513 -20.89 16.11 -3.56
CA ARG A 513 -21.23 14.86 -4.27
C ARG A 513 -20.27 14.58 -5.42
N GLU A 514 -19.95 15.58 -6.25
CA GLU A 514 -19.07 15.37 -7.40
C GLU A 514 -17.58 15.30 -6.99
N ILE A 515 -17.15 16.03 -5.95
CA ILE A 515 -15.80 15.84 -5.38
C ILE A 515 -15.65 14.44 -4.78
N LEU A 516 -16.69 13.94 -4.09
CA LEU A 516 -16.71 12.57 -3.58
C LEU A 516 -16.58 11.54 -4.71
N ARG A 517 -17.26 11.74 -5.85
CA ARG A 517 -17.13 10.87 -7.04
C ARG A 517 -15.68 10.79 -7.51
N LEU A 518 -15.03 11.95 -7.67
CA LEU A 518 -13.62 12.01 -8.09
C LEU A 518 -12.68 11.38 -7.06
N ALA A 519 -12.93 11.58 -5.76
CA ALA A 519 -12.13 10.99 -4.70
C ALA A 519 -12.22 9.47 -4.70
N ILE A 520 -13.43 8.90 -4.80
CA ILE A 520 -13.62 7.45 -4.90
C ILE A 520 -12.96 6.93 -6.18
N GLY A 521 -13.24 7.56 -7.32
CA GLY A 521 -12.68 7.16 -8.62
C GLY A 521 -11.16 7.19 -8.65
N ALA A 522 -10.52 8.16 -7.98
CA ALA A 522 -9.06 8.21 -7.86
C ALA A 522 -8.49 7.06 -7.02
N ILE A 523 -9.15 6.70 -5.91
CA ILE A 523 -8.70 5.61 -5.03
C ILE A 523 -8.79 4.24 -5.70
N VAL A 524 -9.86 4.01 -6.48
CA VAL A 524 -10.09 2.72 -7.14
C VAL A 524 -9.48 2.64 -8.56
N GLY A 525 -8.71 3.65 -8.98
CA GLY A 525 -7.99 3.65 -10.26
C GLY A 525 -8.84 3.97 -11.50
N VAL A 526 -10.03 4.57 -11.34
CA VAL A 526 -10.90 5.00 -12.45
C VAL A 526 -10.56 6.41 -12.94
N THR A 527 -10.07 7.29 -12.06
CA THR A 527 -9.76 8.70 -12.36
C THR A 527 -8.29 8.99 -12.14
N HIS A 528 -7.58 9.41 -13.18
CA HIS A 528 -6.15 9.74 -13.13
C HIS A 528 -5.90 11.25 -12.97
N VAL A 529 -4.69 11.61 -12.54
CA VAL A 529 -4.34 13.00 -12.16
C VAL A 529 -4.56 14.02 -13.28
N GLU A 530 -4.35 13.61 -14.53
CA GLU A 530 -4.52 14.42 -15.74
C GLU A 530 -5.98 14.82 -15.95
N THR A 531 -6.91 13.94 -15.57
CA THR A 531 -8.36 14.20 -15.64
C THR A 531 -8.91 14.82 -14.36
N LEU A 532 -8.24 14.57 -13.22
CA LEU A 532 -8.66 15.02 -11.90
C LEU A 532 -8.64 16.55 -11.79
N GLY A 533 -7.53 17.18 -12.20
CA GLY A 533 -7.37 18.64 -12.12
C GLY A 533 -8.43 19.42 -12.90
N PRO A 534 -8.64 19.12 -14.20
CA PRO A 534 -9.70 19.73 -14.98
C PRO A 534 -11.09 19.50 -14.40
N SER A 535 -11.38 18.28 -13.94
CA SER A 535 -12.69 17.94 -13.35
C SER A 535 -12.96 18.71 -12.06
N LEU A 536 -11.95 18.87 -11.19
CA LEU A 536 -12.06 19.68 -9.97
C LEU A 536 -12.28 21.17 -10.31
N ALA A 537 -11.61 21.68 -11.34
CA ALA A 537 -11.81 23.05 -11.83
C ALA A 537 -13.21 23.25 -12.43
N ASP A 538 -13.74 22.28 -13.16
CA ASP A 538 -15.10 22.30 -13.72
C ASP A 538 -16.16 22.29 -12.61
N ILE A 539 -16.02 21.42 -11.60
CA ILE A 539 -16.93 21.40 -10.44
C ILE A 539 -16.92 22.75 -9.71
N THR A 540 -15.74 23.33 -9.51
CA THR A 540 -15.57 24.64 -8.86
C THR A 540 -16.23 25.73 -9.70
N THR A 541 -15.98 25.74 -11.01
CA THR A 541 -16.55 26.73 -11.95
C THR A 541 -18.07 26.62 -12.02
N ALA A 542 -18.63 25.41 -12.09
CA ALA A 542 -20.08 25.18 -12.11
C ALA A 542 -20.74 25.66 -10.81
N THR A 543 -20.08 25.44 -9.66
CA THR A 543 -20.55 25.93 -8.36
C THR A 543 -20.58 27.46 -8.33
N LEU A 544 -19.46 28.11 -8.70
CA LEU A 544 -19.37 29.58 -8.72
C LEU A 544 -20.33 30.21 -9.72
N ARG A 545 -20.52 29.61 -10.90
CA ARG A 545 -21.47 30.07 -11.91
C ARG A 545 -22.92 29.94 -11.43
N GLY A 546 -23.25 28.84 -10.75
CA GLY A 546 -24.55 28.65 -10.12
C GLY A 546 -24.83 29.70 -9.05
N VAL A 547 -23.88 29.97 -8.15
CA VAL A 547 -24.03 30.97 -7.10
C VAL A 547 -24.13 32.38 -7.68
N MET A 548 -23.29 32.75 -8.66
CA MET A 548 -23.39 34.02 -9.39
C MET A 548 -24.78 34.22 -9.99
N ARG A 549 -25.33 33.18 -10.61
CA ARG A 549 -26.69 33.21 -11.18
C ARG A 549 -27.75 33.41 -10.11
N ALA A 550 -27.56 32.80 -8.93
CA ALA A 550 -28.49 32.95 -7.82
C ALA A 550 -28.47 34.38 -7.24
N ILE A 551 -27.29 34.98 -7.08
CA ILE A 551 -27.12 36.37 -6.62
C ILE A 551 -27.81 37.36 -7.57
N ARG A 552 -27.59 37.19 -8.88
CA ARG A 552 -28.12 38.11 -9.90
C ARG A 552 -29.63 37.97 -10.18
N ARG A 553 -30.36 37.14 -9.43
CA ARG A 553 -31.82 37.07 -9.54
C ARG A 553 -32.55 38.22 -8.89
N GLU A 554 -31.93 38.81 -7.87
CA GLU A 554 -32.50 39.97 -7.22
C GLU A 554 -32.54 41.14 -8.20
N ASP A 555 -33.58 41.97 -8.05
CA ASP A 555 -33.78 43.13 -8.91
C ASP A 555 -32.61 44.11 -8.78
N GLY A 556 -31.95 44.37 -9.90
CA GLY A 556 -30.99 45.44 -10.00
C GLY A 556 -30.63 45.72 -11.46
N PRO A 557 -30.17 46.93 -11.76
CA PRO A 557 -29.10 47.03 -12.74
C PRO A 557 -27.83 46.47 -12.08
N TRP A 558 -27.28 45.39 -12.63
CA TRP A 558 -26.00 44.80 -12.22
C TRP A 558 -24.89 45.23 -13.20
N PRO A 559 -23.67 45.54 -12.75
CA PRO A 559 -22.55 45.76 -13.66
C PRO A 559 -22.19 44.45 -14.37
N GLU A 560 -21.52 44.55 -15.53
CA GLU A 560 -20.79 43.39 -16.05
C GLU A 560 -19.77 42.96 -14.99
N PHE A 561 -19.62 41.66 -14.77
CA PHE A 561 -18.74 41.11 -13.75
C PHE A 561 -18.09 39.83 -14.28
N ALA A 562 -16.84 39.60 -13.92
CA ALA A 562 -16.09 38.40 -14.25
C ALA A 562 -15.25 37.93 -13.08
N VAL A 563 -15.21 36.61 -12.90
CA VAL A 563 -14.25 35.89 -12.06
C VAL A 563 -13.20 35.29 -12.99
N VAL A 564 -11.94 35.69 -12.76
CA VAL A 564 -10.77 35.18 -13.47
C VAL A 564 -10.07 34.20 -12.54
N ALA A 565 -10.06 32.93 -12.91
CA ALA A 565 -9.29 31.91 -12.21
C ALA A 565 -7.79 32.13 -12.44
N MET A 566 -7.00 31.99 -11.38
CA MET A 566 -5.56 32.19 -11.35
C MET A 566 -4.85 30.93 -10.82
N GLY A 567 -3.52 30.92 -10.83
CA GLY A 567 -2.72 29.84 -10.22
C GLY A 567 -3.08 28.44 -10.74
N ARG A 568 -3.28 27.49 -9.82
CA ARG A 568 -3.67 26.11 -10.17
C ARG A 568 -5.11 26.01 -10.67
N TYR A 569 -6.02 26.87 -10.22
CA TYR A 569 -7.39 26.90 -10.70
C TYR A 569 -7.48 27.36 -12.17
N GLY A 570 -6.75 28.42 -12.49
CA GLY A 570 -6.67 28.98 -13.84
C GLY A 570 -6.08 28.02 -14.86
N GLY A 571 -5.03 27.28 -14.48
CA GLY A 571 -4.44 26.23 -15.31
C GLY A 571 -5.14 24.87 -15.27
N ALA A 572 -6.32 24.76 -14.65
CA ALA A 572 -7.08 23.51 -14.55
C ALA A 572 -6.29 22.35 -13.91
N GLU A 573 -5.50 22.66 -12.88
CA GLU A 573 -4.54 21.76 -12.23
C GLU A 573 -4.83 21.64 -10.72
N LEU A 574 -6.08 21.78 -10.29
CA LEU A 574 -6.47 21.65 -8.88
C LEU A 574 -6.23 20.23 -8.34
N GLY A 575 -5.96 20.13 -7.04
CA GLY A 575 -6.05 18.89 -6.27
C GLY A 575 -7.07 19.02 -5.13
N PHE A 576 -7.39 17.93 -4.43
CA PHE A 576 -8.44 17.93 -3.38
C PHE A 576 -8.26 18.95 -2.26
N GLY A 577 -7.01 19.33 -1.96
CA GLY A 577 -6.67 20.34 -0.94
C GLY A 577 -6.19 21.68 -1.51
N SER A 578 -6.51 22.00 -2.77
CA SER A 578 -6.07 23.25 -3.39
C SER A 578 -7.05 24.40 -3.15
N ASP A 579 -6.50 25.57 -2.88
CA ASP A 579 -7.22 26.84 -2.88
C ASP A 579 -7.63 27.22 -4.31
N ALA A 580 -8.65 28.06 -4.44
CA ALA A 580 -9.09 28.60 -5.72
C ALA A 580 -8.65 30.08 -5.84
N ASP A 581 -7.46 30.30 -6.39
CA ASP A 581 -6.96 31.64 -6.66
C ASP A 581 -7.84 32.35 -7.71
N VAL A 582 -8.32 33.56 -7.42
CA VAL A 582 -9.23 34.33 -8.27
C VAL A 582 -8.94 35.83 -8.28
N MET A 583 -9.29 36.48 -9.40
CA MET A 583 -9.38 37.92 -9.52
C MET A 583 -10.80 38.32 -9.94
N TYR A 584 -11.30 39.43 -9.40
CA TYR A 584 -12.62 39.96 -9.72
C TYR A 584 -12.49 41.22 -10.57
N VAL A 585 -13.21 41.23 -11.70
CA VAL A 585 -13.23 42.31 -12.68
C VAL A 585 -14.67 42.74 -12.87
N PHE A 586 -14.94 44.05 -12.92
CA PHE A 586 -16.26 44.56 -13.27
C PHE A 586 -16.20 45.69 -14.28
N ARG A 587 -17.33 45.95 -14.95
CA ARG A 587 -17.50 47.10 -15.83
C ARG A 587 -18.91 47.69 -15.66
N PRO A 588 -19.05 49.01 -15.46
CA PRO A 588 -20.36 49.64 -15.44
C PRO A 588 -21.08 49.41 -16.77
N ILE A 589 -22.35 48.99 -16.73
CA ILE A 589 -23.19 48.96 -17.93
C ILE A 589 -23.54 50.39 -18.39
N ALA A 590 -24.01 50.55 -19.62
CA ALA A 590 -24.35 51.86 -20.17
C ALA A 590 -25.33 52.63 -19.25
N GLY A 591 -24.97 53.86 -18.88
CA GLY A 591 -25.77 54.72 -17.99
C GLY A 591 -25.64 54.40 -16.49
N MET A 592 -24.83 53.40 -16.09
CA MET A 592 -24.58 53.10 -14.68
C MET A 592 -23.45 53.97 -14.12
N ASP A 593 -23.71 54.59 -12.97
CA ASP A 593 -22.70 55.31 -12.18
C ASP A 593 -21.53 54.38 -11.78
N PRO A 594 -20.25 54.74 -12.06
CA PRO A 594 -19.09 53.93 -11.70
C PRO A 594 -18.98 53.59 -10.21
N GLU A 595 -19.39 54.49 -9.30
CA GLU A 595 -19.34 54.19 -7.87
C GLU A 595 -20.41 53.17 -7.47
N LEU A 596 -21.62 53.28 -8.01
CA LEU A 596 -22.65 52.26 -7.86
C LEU A 596 -22.19 50.91 -8.39
N ALA A 597 -21.53 50.87 -9.55
CA ALA A 597 -20.96 49.66 -10.13
C ALA A 597 -19.92 49.02 -9.19
N GLN A 598 -19.01 49.81 -8.62
CA GLN A 598 -18.02 49.34 -7.65
C GLN A 598 -18.68 48.76 -6.39
N ARG A 599 -19.69 49.43 -5.82
CA ARG A 599 -20.43 48.94 -4.65
C ARG A 599 -21.15 47.63 -4.97
N ARG A 600 -21.83 47.53 -6.12
CA ARG A 600 -22.51 46.30 -6.56
C ARG A 600 -21.54 45.15 -6.83
N ALA A 601 -20.36 45.42 -7.39
CA ALA A 601 -19.31 44.42 -7.57
C ALA A 601 -18.77 43.90 -6.22
N GLN A 602 -18.62 44.77 -5.22
CA GLN A 602 -18.24 44.35 -3.86
C GLN A 602 -19.31 43.48 -3.20
N VAL A 603 -20.60 43.79 -3.40
CA VAL A 603 -21.71 42.94 -2.96
C VAL A 603 -21.62 41.56 -3.60
N ILE A 604 -21.41 41.48 -4.93
CA ILE A 604 -21.23 40.19 -5.62
C ILE A 604 -20.08 39.37 -5.01
N VAL A 605 -18.93 40.00 -4.72
CA VAL A 605 -17.79 39.30 -4.09
C VAL A 605 -18.13 38.81 -2.68
N SER A 606 -18.78 39.65 -1.87
CA SER A 606 -19.19 39.30 -0.51
C SER A 606 -20.17 38.13 -0.51
N GLU A 607 -21.21 38.20 -1.35
CA GLU A 607 -22.22 37.16 -1.51
C GLU A 607 -21.62 35.86 -2.06
N LEU A 608 -20.75 35.93 -3.09
CA LEU A 608 -20.04 34.74 -3.59
C LEU A 608 -19.26 34.05 -2.49
N THR A 609 -18.53 34.82 -1.68
CA THR A 609 -17.70 34.29 -0.59
C THR A 609 -18.58 33.63 0.48
N GLY A 610 -19.63 34.30 0.94
CA GLY A 610 -20.53 33.77 1.99
C GLY A 610 -21.38 32.59 1.52
N LEU A 611 -21.94 32.65 0.32
CA LEU A 611 -22.81 31.59 -0.21
C LEU A 611 -22.03 30.32 -0.61
N THR A 612 -20.74 30.45 -0.94
CA THR A 612 -19.89 29.28 -1.24
C THR A 612 -19.21 28.68 -0.01
N GLU A 613 -19.24 29.37 1.13
CA GLU A 613 -18.68 28.88 2.38
C GLU A 613 -19.27 27.51 2.76
N ASP A 614 -18.39 26.54 3.02
CA ASP A 614 -18.78 25.19 3.42
C ASP A 614 -17.80 24.66 4.47
N SER A 615 -18.23 24.61 5.73
CA SER A 615 -17.42 24.11 6.83
C SER A 615 -17.03 22.63 6.70
N ARG A 616 -17.69 21.87 5.83
CA ARG A 616 -17.41 20.44 5.61
C ARG A 616 -16.38 20.21 4.52
N LEU A 617 -16.44 21.02 3.48
CA LEU A 617 -15.54 20.97 2.33
C LEU A 617 -15.24 22.40 1.90
N PRO A 618 -14.28 23.08 2.57
CA PRO A 618 -13.99 24.47 2.30
C PRO A 618 -13.72 24.76 0.81
N LEU A 619 -14.08 25.96 0.39
CA LEU A 619 -13.72 26.52 -0.91
C LEU A 619 -13.14 27.91 -0.63
N ASP A 620 -11.83 27.98 -0.49
CA ASP A 620 -11.15 29.24 -0.22
C ASP A 620 -10.89 29.96 -1.54
N LEU A 621 -11.58 31.09 -1.72
CA LEU A 621 -11.41 31.99 -2.87
C LEU A 621 -10.28 32.99 -2.57
N ASP A 622 -9.03 32.60 -2.84
CA ASP A 622 -7.86 33.45 -2.58
C ASP A 622 -7.76 34.58 -3.61
N THR A 623 -7.74 35.82 -3.14
CA THR A 623 -7.62 37.03 -3.97
C THR A 623 -6.22 37.64 -3.93
N GLY A 624 -5.23 36.93 -3.39
CA GLY A 624 -3.87 37.41 -3.14
C GLY A 624 -3.07 37.78 -4.39
N LEU A 625 -3.46 37.25 -5.56
CA LEU A 625 -2.78 37.50 -6.84
C LEU A 625 -3.29 38.76 -7.58
N ARG A 626 -4.23 39.51 -7.02
CA ARG A 626 -4.69 40.77 -7.61
C ARG A 626 -3.63 41.88 -7.50
N PRO A 627 -3.65 42.90 -8.38
CA PRO A 627 -2.83 44.10 -8.25
C PRO A 627 -2.85 44.71 -6.85
N GLU A 628 -1.68 45.12 -6.36
CA GLU A 628 -1.45 45.62 -4.99
C GLU A 628 -1.75 44.61 -3.87
N GLY A 629 -2.02 43.34 -4.22
CA GLY A 629 -2.27 42.25 -3.28
C GLY A 629 -3.36 42.60 -2.27
N ARG A 630 -3.07 42.37 -0.98
CA ARG A 630 -4.02 42.66 0.12
C ARG A 630 -4.39 44.13 0.26
N ASN A 631 -3.54 45.04 -0.22
CA ASN A 631 -3.76 46.49 -0.13
C ASN A 631 -4.62 47.02 -1.30
N GLY A 632 -4.77 46.24 -2.36
CA GLY A 632 -5.60 46.58 -3.52
C GLY A 632 -7.08 46.26 -3.31
N PRO A 633 -7.99 46.91 -4.06
CA PRO A 633 -9.42 46.65 -4.00
C PRO A 633 -9.73 45.20 -4.41
N VAL A 634 -10.61 44.53 -3.67
CA VAL A 634 -10.95 43.10 -3.91
C VAL A 634 -11.58 42.88 -5.30
N ALA A 635 -12.41 43.82 -5.74
CA ALA A 635 -12.94 43.89 -7.10
C ALA A 635 -12.52 45.23 -7.72
N ARG A 636 -11.96 45.17 -8.93
CA ARG A 636 -11.42 46.33 -9.64
C ARG A 636 -12.08 46.48 -11.01
N SER A 637 -12.31 47.72 -11.43
CA SER A 637 -12.94 47.97 -12.73
C SER A 637 -12.00 47.60 -13.88
N PHE A 638 -12.54 47.18 -15.02
CA PHE A 638 -11.74 46.85 -16.20
C PHE A 638 -10.88 48.03 -16.67
N ALA A 639 -11.42 49.26 -16.61
CA ALA A 639 -10.66 50.48 -16.92
C ALA A 639 -9.49 50.69 -15.95
N SER A 640 -9.69 50.40 -14.67
CA SER A 640 -8.63 50.48 -13.65
C SER A 640 -7.57 49.39 -13.83
N TYR A 641 -7.95 48.16 -14.19
CA TYR A 641 -6.98 47.12 -14.56
C TYR A 641 -6.14 47.52 -15.77
N ARG A 642 -6.78 48.05 -16.81
CA ARG A 642 -6.08 48.52 -18.01
C ARG A 642 -5.08 49.62 -17.66
N ALA A 643 -5.52 50.67 -16.99
CA ALA A 643 -4.65 51.76 -16.57
C ALA A 643 -3.52 51.28 -15.64
N TYR A 644 -3.80 50.30 -14.80
CA TYR A 644 -2.81 49.74 -13.89
C TYR A 644 -1.68 49.03 -14.66
N TYR A 645 -2.04 48.07 -15.50
CA TYR A 645 -1.07 47.27 -16.23
C TYR A 645 -0.33 48.08 -17.31
N GLU A 646 -0.95 49.11 -17.90
CA GLU A 646 -0.27 49.99 -18.86
C GLU A 646 0.82 50.86 -18.22
N ARG A 647 0.74 51.16 -16.92
CA ARG A 647 1.61 52.15 -16.26
C ARG A 647 2.53 51.58 -15.19
N TRP A 648 2.08 50.53 -14.48
CA TRP A 648 2.75 50.04 -13.26
C TRP A 648 2.90 48.51 -13.23
N SER A 649 2.65 47.80 -14.35
CA SER A 649 2.77 46.34 -14.39
C SER A 649 4.18 45.90 -13.99
N LEU A 650 4.26 44.99 -13.02
CA LEU A 650 5.50 44.36 -12.63
C LEU A 650 5.70 43.03 -13.38
N THR A 651 6.95 42.64 -13.59
CA THR A 651 7.31 41.41 -14.32
C THR A 651 6.65 40.14 -13.74
N TRP A 652 6.56 40.04 -12.41
CA TRP A 652 5.93 38.89 -11.74
C TRP A 652 4.41 38.86 -11.91
N GLU A 653 3.75 39.99 -12.17
CA GLU A 653 2.31 40.03 -12.44
C GLU A 653 2.01 39.50 -13.84
N ALA A 654 2.87 39.82 -14.82
CA ALA A 654 2.82 39.19 -16.14
C ALA A 654 2.99 37.67 -16.05
N GLN A 655 3.90 37.21 -15.19
CA GLN A 655 4.09 35.79 -14.89
C GLN A 655 2.83 35.16 -14.28
N ALA A 656 2.22 35.80 -13.27
CA ALA A 656 0.98 35.30 -12.66
C ALA A 656 -0.20 35.25 -13.67
N LEU A 657 -0.28 36.24 -14.57
CA LEU A 657 -1.29 36.31 -15.62
C LEU A 657 -1.19 35.18 -16.65
N LEU A 658 -0.04 34.50 -16.80
CA LEU A 658 0.06 33.29 -17.63
C LEU A 658 -0.96 32.22 -17.22
N ARG A 659 -1.36 32.23 -15.95
CA ARG A 659 -2.35 31.30 -15.39
C ARG A 659 -3.79 31.83 -15.48
N ALA A 660 -4.00 33.07 -15.89
CA ALA A 660 -5.31 33.71 -15.90
C ALA A 660 -6.26 33.06 -16.92
N ARG A 661 -7.45 32.66 -16.45
CA ARG A 661 -8.54 32.13 -17.27
C ARG A 661 -9.88 32.66 -16.78
N GLY A 662 -10.65 33.37 -17.62
CA GLY A 662 -12.01 33.80 -17.26
C GLY A 662 -12.94 32.59 -17.16
N VAL A 663 -13.59 32.39 -16.01
CA VAL A 663 -14.36 31.17 -15.71
C VAL A 663 -15.84 31.43 -15.42
N VAL A 664 -16.19 32.59 -14.86
CA VAL A 664 -17.57 32.94 -14.48
C VAL A 664 -17.83 34.40 -14.81
N GLY A 665 -19.03 34.72 -15.32
CA GLY A 665 -19.45 36.09 -15.55
C GLY A 665 -19.84 36.39 -17.01
N ASP A 666 -19.83 37.67 -17.35
CA ASP A 666 -20.26 38.17 -18.66
C ASP A 666 -19.17 37.91 -19.73
N SER A 667 -19.55 37.26 -20.84
CA SER A 667 -18.61 36.78 -21.85
C SER A 667 -17.80 37.89 -22.53
N GLY A 668 -18.43 39.05 -22.78
CA GLY A 668 -17.76 40.22 -23.35
C GLY A 668 -16.66 40.76 -22.45
N LEU A 669 -16.95 40.92 -21.15
CA LEU A 669 -15.97 41.36 -20.17
C LEU A 669 -14.82 40.35 -20.00
N ILE A 670 -15.13 39.05 -20.01
CA ILE A 670 -14.11 38.00 -19.97
C ILE A 670 -13.19 38.11 -21.20
N ALA A 671 -13.74 38.20 -22.41
CA ALA A 671 -12.96 38.31 -23.63
C ALA A 671 -12.05 39.56 -23.62
N ASP A 672 -12.59 40.70 -23.18
CA ASP A 672 -11.84 41.95 -23.09
C ASP A 672 -10.73 41.90 -22.04
N PHE A 673 -10.97 41.28 -20.89
CA PHE A 673 -9.94 41.06 -19.87
C PHE A 673 -8.87 40.09 -20.35
N THR A 674 -9.24 38.99 -21.02
CA THR A 674 -8.29 38.07 -21.64
C THR A 674 -7.42 38.79 -22.67
N GLY A 675 -8.01 39.63 -23.52
CA GLY A 675 -7.26 40.43 -24.48
C GLY A 675 -6.32 41.46 -23.82
N LEU A 676 -6.68 42.00 -22.65
CA LEU A 676 -5.77 42.82 -21.84
C LEU A 676 -4.62 41.97 -21.27
N ALA A 677 -4.94 40.83 -20.65
CA ALA A 677 -3.96 39.92 -20.06
C ALA A 677 -2.96 39.39 -21.08
N ASP A 678 -3.43 39.01 -22.28
CA ASP A 678 -2.60 38.50 -23.38
C ASP A 678 -1.54 39.51 -23.84
N ARG A 679 -1.86 40.81 -23.87
CA ARG A 679 -0.88 41.87 -24.18
C ARG A 679 0.25 41.98 -23.16
N ILE A 680 -0.02 41.57 -21.92
CA ILE A 680 0.94 41.70 -20.80
C ILE A 680 1.75 40.42 -20.64
N ARG A 681 1.07 39.26 -20.68
CA ARG A 681 1.68 37.95 -20.41
C ARG A 681 2.38 37.32 -21.61
N TYR A 682 2.16 37.84 -22.82
CA TYR A 682 2.83 37.40 -24.05
C TYR A 682 3.51 38.58 -24.77
N PRO A 683 4.50 39.24 -24.12
CA PRO A 683 5.20 40.37 -24.72
C PRO A 683 6.02 39.93 -25.93
N ASP A 684 6.26 40.86 -26.87
CA ASP A 684 7.08 40.60 -28.07
C ASP A 684 8.49 40.07 -27.70
N ALA A 685 9.07 40.63 -26.63
CA ALA A 685 10.27 40.14 -25.98
C ALA A 685 10.30 40.62 -24.52
N ILE A 686 10.98 39.86 -23.66
CA ILE A 686 11.30 40.23 -22.27
C ILE A 686 12.80 40.55 -22.18
N GLY A 687 13.18 41.61 -21.46
CA GLY A 687 14.56 42.05 -21.31
C GLY A 687 15.37 41.26 -20.27
N ASP A 688 16.69 41.27 -20.39
CA ASP A 688 17.60 40.56 -19.47
C ASP A 688 17.48 41.02 -18.00
N ALA A 689 17.06 42.26 -17.76
CA ALA A 689 16.82 42.77 -16.41
C ALA A 689 15.59 42.11 -15.76
N GLU A 690 14.51 41.96 -16.53
CA GLU A 690 13.25 41.34 -16.11
C GLU A 690 13.43 39.84 -15.89
N VAL A 691 14.15 39.15 -16.78
CA VAL A 691 14.54 37.74 -16.60
C VAL A 691 15.35 37.55 -15.31
N ARG A 692 16.33 38.43 -15.04
CA ARG A 692 17.10 38.40 -13.78
C ARG A 692 16.22 38.67 -12.56
N GLU A 693 15.23 39.54 -12.68
CA GLU A 693 14.27 39.81 -11.61
C GLU A 693 13.42 38.57 -11.30
N ILE A 694 12.84 37.90 -12.30
CA ILE A 694 12.09 36.64 -12.12
C ILE A 694 12.95 35.61 -11.40
N LYS A 695 14.20 35.40 -11.86
CA LYS A 695 15.15 34.47 -11.22
C LYS A 695 15.42 34.84 -9.75
N ARG A 696 15.57 36.13 -9.45
CA ARG A 696 15.80 36.63 -8.08
C ARG A 696 14.56 36.45 -7.20
N ILE A 697 13.35 36.65 -7.72
CA ILE A 697 12.11 36.40 -6.98
C ILE A 697 11.97 34.91 -6.68
N LYS A 698 12.24 34.03 -7.65
CA LYS A 698 12.20 32.58 -7.43
C LYS A 698 13.15 32.16 -6.29
N ALA A 699 14.40 32.61 -6.33
CA ALA A 699 15.37 32.34 -5.27
C ALA A 699 14.91 32.86 -3.90
N ARG A 700 14.22 34.02 -3.86
CA ARG A 700 13.64 34.56 -2.63
C ARG A 700 12.48 33.70 -2.11
N VAL A 701 11.56 33.30 -3.00
CA VAL A 701 10.42 32.45 -2.64
C VAL A 701 10.87 31.12 -2.04
N GLU A 702 11.92 30.52 -2.58
CA GLU A 702 12.51 29.28 -2.04
C GLU A 702 13.03 29.45 -0.61
N ASN A 703 13.61 30.60 -0.27
CA ASN A 703 14.21 30.85 1.04
C ASN A 703 13.21 31.40 2.07
N GLU A 704 12.25 32.23 1.65
CA GLU A 704 11.38 32.99 2.56
C GLU A 704 9.99 32.37 2.76
N ARG A 705 9.47 31.61 1.78
CA ARG A 705 8.10 31.03 1.88
C ARG A 705 8.06 29.59 2.34
N LEU A 706 9.21 28.93 2.44
CA LEU A 706 9.29 27.59 3.03
C LEU A 706 8.97 27.69 4.53
N PRO A 707 8.04 26.88 5.07
CA PRO A 707 7.73 26.91 6.50
C PRO A 707 8.98 26.66 7.36
N GLN A 708 9.08 27.33 8.51
CA GLN A 708 10.21 27.18 9.41
C GLN A 708 10.37 25.72 9.85
N GLY A 709 11.55 25.15 9.62
CA GLY A 709 11.86 23.76 9.97
C GLY A 709 11.36 22.71 8.97
N ALA A 710 10.69 23.10 7.87
CA ALA A 710 10.33 22.18 6.80
C ALA A 710 11.57 21.79 5.99
N ASP A 711 11.71 20.50 5.68
CA ASP A 711 12.76 19.98 4.82
C ASP A 711 12.48 20.36 3.35
N PRO A 712 13.34 21.17 2.69
CA PRO A 712 13.15 21.57 1.30
C PRO A 712 13.12 20.40 0.31
N THR A 713 13.71 19.26 0.64
CA THR A 713 13.73 18.07 -0.22
C THR A 713 12.41 17.31 -0.17
N ARG A 714 11.64 17.47 0.91
CA ARG A 714 10.34 16.81 1.13
C ARG A 714 9.13 17.68 0.82
N HIS A 715 9.34 18.96 0.56
CA HIS A 715 8.25 19.90 0.31
C HIS A 715 7.72 19.77 -1.14
N LEU A 716 6.45 19.40 -1.28
CA LEU A 716 5.79 19.04 -2.56
C LEU A 716 5.50 20.25 -3.46
N LYS A 717 5.28 21.43 -2.86
CA LYS A 717 4.95 22.66 -3.59
C LYS A 717 6.17 23.56 -3.85
N LEU A 718 6.88 23.93 -2.78
CA LEU A 718 8.00 24.88 -2.81
C LEU A 718 9.39 24.22 -2.74
N GLY A 719 9.45 22.90 -2.60
CA GLY A 719 10.71 22.18 -2.48
C GLY A 719 11.47 22.10 -3.81
N ARG A 720 12.73 21.68 -3.70
CA ARG A 720 13.65 21.61 -4.85
C ARG A 720 13.16 20.58 -5.87
N GLY A 721 13.03 21.00 -7.13
CA GLY A 721 12.57 20.18 -8.25
C GLY A 721 11.12 19.72 -8.14
N SER A 722 10.32 20.34 -7.28
CA SER A 722 8.90 20.06 -7.09
C SER A 722 8.02 20.98 -7.97
N LEU A 723 6.73 21.12 -7.63
CA LEU A 723 5.75 21.85 -8.45
C LEU A 723 6.21 23.26 -8.83
N SER A 724 6.69 24.05 -7.86
CA SER A 724 7.11 25.43 -8.11
C SER A 724 8.26 25.54 -9.10
N ASP A 725 9.18 24.58 -9.17
CA ASP A 725 10.30 24.67 -10.11
C ASP A 725 9.81 24.48 -11.56
N VAL A 726 8.99 23.46 -11.78
CA VAL A 726 8.41 23.19 -13.10
C VAL A 726 7.54 24.36 -13.56
N GLU A 727 6.68 24.88 -12.68
CA GLU A 727 5.79 26.00 -13.01
C GLU A 727 6.58 27.26 -13.40
N TRP A 728 7.60 27.63 -12.60
CA TRP A 728 8.40 28.83 -12.85
C TRP A 728 9.23 28.73 -14.13
N LEU A 729 9.78 27.56 -14.43
CA LEU A 729 10.52 27.33 -15.67
C LEU A 729 9.62 27.48 -16.90
N VAL A 730 8.47 26.79 -16.89
CA VAL A 730 7.53 26.86 -18.00
C VAL A 730 7.02 28.28 -18.19
N GLN A 731 6.70 28.99 -17.10
CA GLN A 731 6.25 30.37 -17.17
C GLN A 731 7.32 31.32 -17.74
N LEU A 732 8.60 31.14 -17.37
CA LEU A 732 9.68 31.92 -17.95
C LEU A 732 9.81 31.68 -19.45
N ILE A 733 9.72 30.42 -19.89
CA ILE A 733 9.73 30.05 -21.31
C ILE A 733 8.55 30.72 -22.04
N GLN A 734 7.35 30.73 -21.44
CA GLN A 734 6.19 31.41 -22.03
C GLN A 734 6.43 32.91 -22.18
N LEU A 735 6.95 33.60 -21.15
CA LEU A 735 7.26 35.03 -21.22
C LEU A 735 8.28 35.35 -22.32
N GLN A 736 9.24 34.46 -22.54
CA GLN A 736 10.30 34.66 -23.54
C GLN A 736 9.86 34.33 -24.97
N HIS A 737 8.95 33.36 -25.16
CA HIS A 737 8.76 32.73 -26.46
C HIS A 737 7.30 32.66 -26.95
N ALA A 738 6.30 32.88 -26.10
CA ALA A 738 4.90 32.68 -26.48
C ALA A 738 4.37 33.71 -27.49
N HIS A 739 5.04 34.85 -27.66
CA HIS A 739 4.74 35.77 -28.76
C HIS A 739 5.00 35.10 -30.11
N ALA A 740 6.21 34.54 -30.30
CA ALA A 740 6.63 33.87 -31.53
C ALA A 740 6.03 32.47 -31.71
N HIS A 741 5.71 31.78 -30.62
CA HIS A 741 5.13 30.43 -30.63
C HIS A 741 3.74 30.43 -29.97
N PRO A 742 2.64 30.62 -30.75
CA PRO A 742 1.29 30.70 -30.20
C PRO A 742 0.83 29.46 -29.44
N THR A 743 1.42 28.28 -29.69
CA THR A 743 1.14 27.03 -28.96
C THR A 743 1.51 27.12 -27.48
N LEU A 744 2.45 27.99 -27.10
CA LEU A 744 2.79 28.29 -25.70
C LEU A 744 1.72 29.14 -25.00
N ARG A 745 0.73 29.69 -25.71
CA ARG A 745 -0.31 30.56 -25.13
C ARG A 745 -1.43 29.73 -24.48
N THR A 746 -1.05 28.93 -23.50
CA THR A 746 -1.96 28.10 -22.69
C THR A 746 -1.76 28.36 -21.20
N PRO A 747 -2.83 28.34 -20.39
CA PRO A 747 -2.69 28.49 -18.94
C PRO A 747 -2.22 27.21 -18.25
N THR A 748 -2.16 26.06 -18.93
CA THR A 748 -1.77 24.76 -18.33
C THR A 748 -0.25 24.58 -18.31
N THR A 749 0.33 24.10 -17.21
CA THR A 749 1.78 23.89 -17.04
C THR A 749 2.28 22.82 -18.01
N LEU A 750 1.66 21.64 -18.00
CA LEU A 750 2.11 20.53 -18.83
C LEU A 750 1.84 20.77 -20.32
N GLY A 751 0.72 21.43 -20.67
CA GLY A 751 0.46 21.81 -22.06
C GLY A 751 1.47 22.84 -22.59
N ALA A 752 1.92 23.78 -21.75
CA ALA A 752 2.98 24.71 -22.14
C ALA A 752 4.35 24.02 -22.22
N LEU A 753 4.63 23.04 -21.35
CA LEU A 753 5.83 22.21 -21.46
C LEU A 753 5.84 21.40 -22.77
N ASP A 754 4.71 20.81 -23.17
CA ASP A 754 4.58 20.10 -24.46
C ASP A 754 4.78 21.03 -25.65
N ALA A 755 4.21 22.23 -25.59
CA ALA A 755 4.41 23.25 -26.62
C ALA A 755 5.88 23.73 -26.69
N ALA A 756 6.59 23.76 -25.56
CA ALA A 756 8.01 24.08 -25.52
C ALA A 756 8.87 22.99 -26.19
N VAL A 757 8.54 21.72 -25.96
CA VAL A 757 9.18 20.59 -26.67
C VAL A 757 8.90 20.65 -28.17
N GLY A 758 7.64 20.83 -28.57
CA GLY A 758 7.25 20.94 -29.97
C GLY A 758 7.88 22.13 -30.70
N SER A 759 8.35 23.13 -29.96
CA SER A 759 9.06 24.31 -30.49
C SER A 759 10.60 24.18 -30.40
N GLY A 760 11.12 23.05 -29.90
CA GLY A 760 12.56 22.82 -29.72
C GLY A 760 13.21 23.63 -28.59
N LEU A 761 12.42 24.21 -27.68
CA LEU A 761 12.90 25.04 -26.57
C LEU A 761 13.34 24.20 -25.36
N VAL A 762 12.80 22.98 -25.23
CA VAL A 762 13.14 22.01 -24.18
C VAL A 762 13.32 20.64 -24.85
N ALA A 763 14.38 19.92 -24.49
CA ALA A 763 14.60 18.56 -25.00
C ALA A 763 13.60 17.57 -24.39
N ASP A 764 13.19 16.55 -25.16
CA ASP A 764 12.20 15.54 -24.72
C ASP A 764 12.59 14.89 -23.38
N GLY A 765 13.86 14.52 -23.20
CA GLY A 765 14.35 13.88 -21.98
C GLY A 765 14.31 14.78 -20.74
N ASP A 766 14.41 16.10 -20.92
CA ASP A 766 14.28 17.07 -19.83
C ASP A 766 12.82 17.32 -19.47
N ALA A 767 11.97 17.47 -20.48
CA ALA A 767 10.54 17.60 -20.30
C ALA A 767 9.94 16.38 -19.60
N ALA A 768 10.39 15.16 -19.93
CA ALA A 768 9.98 13.94 -19.23
C ALA A 768 10.28 14.00 -17.73
N ARG A 769 11.50 14.42 -17.33
CA ARG A 769 11.88 14.54 -15.91
C ARG A 769 11.06 15.58 -15.16
N LEU A 770 10.78 16.72 -15.79
CA LEU A 770 9.95 17.79 -15.22
C LEU A 770 8.48 17.33 -15.08
N ARG A 771 7.96 16.63 -16.09
CA ARG A 771 6.61 16.05 -16.10
C ARG A 771 6.45 15.03 -14.99
N ASP A 772 7.39 14.10 -14.84
CA ASP A 772 7.35 13.08 -13.79
C ASP A 772 7.28 13.73 -12.40
N ALA A 773 8.10 14.76 -12.15
CA ALA A 773 8.08 15.49 -10.89
C ALA A 773 6.77 16.22 -10.65
N TRP A 774 6.23 16.88 -11.67
CA TRP A 774 4.96 17.57 -11.59
C TRP A 774 3.78 16.63 -11.27
N LEU A 775 3.70 15.51 -11.99
CA LEU A 775 2.65 14.51 -11.83
C LEU A 775 2.77 13.82 -10.47
N LEU A 776 3.96 13.35 -10.09
CA LEU A 776 4.17 12.66 -8.81
C LEU A 776 3.87 13.59 -7.63
N ALA A 777 4.41 14.82 -7.62
CA ALA A 777 4.13 15.77 -6.55
C ALA A 777 2.64 16.12 -6.43
N SER A 778 1.93 16.27 -7.57
CA SER A 778 0.48 16.52 -7.59
C SER A 778 -0.33 15.33 -7.06
N ARG A 779 0.06 14.11 -7.45
CA ARG A 779 -0.55 12.86 -6.98
C ARG A 779 -0.34 12.68 -5.47
N VAL A 780 0.91 12.80 -4.98
CA VAL A 780 1.25 12.68 -3.55
C VAL A 780 0.47 13.68 -2.71
N ARG A 781 0.43 14.95 -3.12
CA ARG A 781 -0.30 15.99 -2.40
C ARG A 781 -1.80 15.71 -2.32
N SER A 782 -2.39 15.18 -3.39
CA SER A 782 -3.79 14.75 -3.42
C SER A 782 -4.04 13.53 -2.51
N ALA A 783 -3.17 12.52 -2.57
CA ALA A 783 -3.24 11.33 -1.72
C ALA A 783 -3.11 11.67 -0.23
N MET A 784 -2.25 12.63 0.14
CA MET A 784 -2.14 13.14 1.51
C MET A 784 -3.45 13.77 2.02
N THR A 785 -4.13 14.55 1.17
CA THR A 785 -5.44 15.11 1.50
C THR A 785 -6.49 14.01 1.65
N LEU A 786 -6.50 13.03 0.75
CA LEU A 786 -7.42 11.88 0.84
C LEU A 786 -7.21 11.07 2.13
N TRP A 787 -5.96 10.82 2.51
CA TRP A 787 -5.58 10.09 3.71
C TRP A 787 -6.00 10.83 4.99
N THR A 788 -5.59 12.10 5.13
CA THR A 788 -5.72 12.84 6.40
C THR A 788 -6.98 13.68 6.51
N ASN A 789 -7.68 13.95 5.40
CA ASN A 789 -8.70 14.99 5.28
C ASN A 789 -8.16 16.39 5.69
N ARG A 790 -6.87 16.64 5.45
CA ARG A 790 -6.19 17.93 5.66
C ARG A 790 -5.22 18.19 4.52
N THR A 791 -5.05 19.44 4.14
CA THR A 791 -4.01 19.82 3.18
C THR A 791 -2.67 19.88 3.89
N ALA A 792 -1.66 19.25 3.31
CA ALA A 792 -0.27 19.37 3.74
C ALA A 792 0.64 19.29 2.51
N ASP A 793 1.70 20.09 2.52
CA ASP A 793 2.63 20.22 1.40
C ASP A 793 4.00 19.59 1.71
N VAL A 794 4.15 18.87 2.81
CA VAL A 794 5.40 18.22 3.21
C VAL A 794 5.17 16.72 3.31
N LEU A 795 5.95 15.96 2.53
CA LEU A 795 5.94 14.50 2.58
C LEU A 795 6.24 14.02 4.02
N PRO A 796 5.37 13.18 4.63
CA PRO A 796 5.55 12.78 6.02
C PRO A 796 6.83 11.95 6.22
N ALA A 797 7.43 12.05 7.40
CA ALA A 797 8.54 11.20 7.82
C ALA A 797 8.07 9.89 8.48
N ASP A 798 6.81 9.86 8.96
CA ASP A 798 6.21 8.67 9.53
C ASP A 798 6.00 7.59 8.46
N ARG A 799 6.54 6.39 8.71
CA ARG A 799 6.51 5.28 7.75
C ARG A 799 5.10 4.74 7.52
N ALA A 800 4.24 4.73 8.54
CA ALA A 800 2.87 4.25 8.39
C ALA A 800 2.05 5.19 7.50
N ALA A 801 2.17 6.51 7.71
CA ALA A 801 1.56 7.52 6.86
C ALA A 801 2.10 7.46 5.41
N LEU A 802 3.41 7.29 5.22
CA LEU A 802 3.99 7.10 3.89
C LEU A 802 3.45 5.85 3.19
N ASP A 803 3.32 4.72 3.90
CA ASP A 803 2.76 3.50 3.34
C ASP A 803 1.30 3.69 2.93
N ALA A 804 0.50 4.37 3.75
CA ALA A 804 -0.89 4.68 3.45
C ALA A 804 -1.01 5.55 2.17
N ILE A 805 -0.17 6.57 2.05
CA ILE A 805 -0.09 7.41 0.85
C ILE A 805 0.36 6.57 -0.36
N ALA A 806 1.36 5.71 -0.21
CA ALA A 806 1.85 4.85 -1.29
C ALA A 806 0.73 3.93 -1.81
N ARG A 807 -0.05 3.33 -0.92
CA ARG A 807 -1.21 2.50 -1.32
C ARG A 807 -2.29 3.29 -2.08
N LEU A 808 -2.56 4.53 -1.67
CA LEU A 808 -3.46 5.44 -2.41
C LEU A 808 -2.93 5.84 -3.78
N LEU A 809 -1.62 5.73 -3.99
CA LEU A 809 -0.94 5.95 -5.26
C LEU A 809 -0.76 4.65 -6.07
N GLU A 810 -1.43 3.57 -5.66
CA GLU A 810 -1.44 2.25 -6.29
C GLU A 810 -0.12 1.47 -6.13
N TYR A 811 0.73 1.86 -5.17
CA TYR A 811 1.89 1.06 -4.80
C TYR A 811 1.45 -0.14 -3.93
N PRO A 812 2.16 -1.28 -4.01
CA PRO A 812 1.91 -2.42 -3.12
C PRO A 812 2.05 -2.05 -1.64
N PRO A 813 1.38 -2.76 -0.71
CA PRO A 813 1.59 -2.62 0.72
C PRO A 813 3.08 -2.75 1.14
N GLY A 814 3.54 -1.87 2.03
CA GLY A 814 4.93 -1.82 2.49
C GLY A 814 5.87 -0.96 1.62
N SER A 815 5.33 -0.12 0.73
CA SER A 815 6.10 0.68 -0.24
C SER A 815 6.51 2.06 0.26
N ALA A 816 6.44 2.33 1.58
CA ALA A 816 6.84 3.61 2.16
C ALA A 816 8.23 4.11 1.69
N SER A 817 9.25 3.24 1.76
CA SER A 817 10.61 3.59 1.31
C SER A 817 10.71 3.73 -0.20
N VAL A 818 9.96 2.94 -0.97
CA VAL A 818 9.94 3.03 -2.44
C VAL A 818 9.38 4.38 -2.88
N LEU A 819 8.24 4.80 -2.33
CA LEU A 819 7.65 6.10 -2.61
C LEU A 819 8.59 7.25 -2.25
N GLU A 820 9.24 7.16 -1.08
CA GLU A 820 10.18 8.18 -0.62
C GLU A 820 11.40 8.28 -1.54
N GLU A 821 12.05 7.16 -1.87
CA GLU A 821 13.19 7.12 -2.77
C GLU A 821 12.83 7.61 -4.17
N GLU A 822 11.67 7.20 -4.69
CA GLU A 822 11.18 7.63 -5.99
C GLU A 822 10.93 9.14 -6.01
N TYR A 823 10.19 9.67 -5.04
CA TYR A 823 9.91 11.10 -4.94
C TYR A 823 11.20 11.92 -4.84
N LEU A 824 12.13 11.55 -3.96
CA LEU A 824 13.42 12.23 -3.81
C LEU A 824 14.29 12.10 -5.06
N GLY A 825 14.23 10.97 -5.76
CA GLY A 825 14.96 10.73 -7.00
C GLY A 825 14.42 11.55 -8.17
N VAL A 826 13.10 11.56 -8.36
CA VAL A 826 12.40 12.30 -9.42
C VAL A 826 12.62 13.80 -9.25
N THR A 827 12.40 14.33 -8.05
CA THR A 827 12.58 15.77 -7.76
C THR A 827 14.04 16.21 -7.89
N ARG A 828 15.01 15.38 -7.49
CA ARG A 828 16.44 15.70 -7.72
C ARG A 828 16.76 15.83 -9.22
N ARG A 829 16.28 14.91 -10.05
CA ARG A 829 16.49 14.97 -11.51
C ARG A 829 15.82 16.20 -12.13
N ALA A 830 14.58 16.50 -11.72
CA ALA A 830 13.89 17.70 -12.15
C ALA A 830 14.61 18.98 -11.71
N ARG A 831 15.21 19.00 -10.51
CA ARG A 831 16.01 20.13 -10.03
C ARG A 831 17.23 20.38 -10.90
N THR A 832 17.97 19.34 -11.29
CA THR A 832 19.12 19.49 -12.21
C THR A 832 18.71 20.14 -13.53
N VAL A 833 17.59 19.66 -14.12
CA VAL A 833 17.04 20.25 -15.35
C VAL A 833 16.64 21.71 -15.13
N PHE A 834 15.94 21.99 -14.02
CA PHE A 834 15.52 23.33 -13.66
C PHE A 834 16.71 24.28 -13.49
N GLU A 835 17.77 23.88 -12.77
CA GLU A 835 18.95 24.73 -12.56
C GLU A 835 19.67 25.06 -13.86
N ARG A 836 19.78 24.08 -14.77
CA ARG A 836 20.37 24.30 -16.09
C ARG A 836 19.52 25.23 -16.95
N LEU A 837 18.23 24.94 -17.11
CA LEU A 837 17.36 25.69 -18.04
C LEU A 837 16.91 27.05 -17.47
N PHE A 838 16.65 27.13 -16.17
CA PHE A 838 16.18 28.35 -15.53
C PHE A 838 17.33 29.27 -15.12
N TYR A 839 18.36 28.76 -14.43
CA TYR A 839 19.47 29.62 -13.96
C TYR A 839 20.65 29.71 -14.93
N GLY A 840 20.81 28.75 -15.84
CA GLY A 840 21.99 28.68 -16.72
C GLY A 840 23.22 28.13 -16.02
N LEU A 841 23.04 27.29 -14.99
CA LEU A 841 24.12 26.62 -14.30
C LEU A 841 24.47 25.34 -15.07
N ASP A 842 25.66 25.29 -15.68
CA ASP A 842 26.17 24.06 -16.30
C ASP A 842 26.40 22.98 -15.24
N ASP A 843 26.29 21.69 -15.63
CA ASP A 843 26.56 20.52 -14.80
C ASP A 843 27.99 20.59 -14.23
N GLN A 844 28.17 21.21 -13.07
CA GLN A 844 29.40 21.08 -12.30
C GLN A 844 29.52 19.62 -11.88
N PRO A 845 30.61 18.90 -12.23
CA PRO A 845 30.81 17.56 -11.73
C PRO A 845 30.89 17.63 -10.21
N HIS A 846 29.97 16.94 -9.52
CA HIS A 846 30.02 16.76 -8.08
C HIS A 846 31.43 16.29 -7.67
N PRO A 847 32.10 16.96 -6.71
CA PRO A 847 33.34 16.43 -6.18
C PRO A 847 33.03 15.07 -5.53
N ARG A 848 33.64 14.01 -6.06
CA ARG A 848 33.67 12.70 -5.41
C ARG A 848 34.26 12.88 -4.02
N GLY A 849 33.62 12.26 -3.04
CA GLY A 849 33.81 12.51 -1.62
C GLY A 849 35.26 12.49 -1.12
N ALA A 850 35.46 13.26 -0.06
CA ALA A 850 36.48 13.04 0.96
C ALA A 850 35.76 12.64 2.25
#